data_AF-A0A6P1TEY8-F1
#
_entry.id   AF-A0A6P1TEY8-F1
#
_cell.length_a   1.000
_cell.length_b   1.000
_cell.length_c   1.000
_cell.angle_alpha   90.00
_cell.angle_beta   90.00
_cell.angle_gamma   90.00
#
_symmetry.space_group_name_H-M   'P 1'
#
loop_
_entity.id
_entity.type
_entity.pdbx_description
1 polymer ?
#
loop_
_entity_poly.entity_id
_entity_poly.type
_entity_poly.pdbx_seq_one_letter_code
_entity_poly.pdbx_strand_id
1 'polypeptide(L)'
;MSVEKEKAPVRKQGPHHQHPHQTTQESASEFSSAFGAETITDLPVPDTDAAVRFLQQFRPGGPWVLAAISPSGEKPKVLTMSFGKDRVSDMAHWVQSYQGKRNLYFHVNPTMRPLSKKAAKSDVASLDWLHVDIDPRPGEDVHEERERALSLLTTALPKGVPAPTVIVDSGGGYQAYWRLETAEPIDGDVATAEELERYTRHLEAVFGADNCHNVDRIMRLPDTVNVPDAKKRKKGRKAALARLVTFTENSYSLGEFQQAPATKAVVPSKGGEQSYTLPDNRPQLESVDELDQWGVPDWCKVLIVQGNDPDNPSKYPSRSEAYYHCACELVRCEVPDEVIASVLLDESHGIAEGPREKRNPEQYVARQIAKAHEEKAKQDAEPAWNPTNKHGGPVRGLHNTVVALQRLGLKCSHDLFRRCNNIGHHELQEFAGEFSDLAEVMLRKLIRERFGFDPGKDYVKDAVLELCAGNTYDALRDHLSSLPKWDGKQRLDSWLCAYLGVEDNSYTREAGALWMLGAVARALQPGVKFDHMLVLVGAQGVGKSTALRILAGDEFFSDANFLGARDSREVLEATEGAWIVECAELAGMHRKDAETLKYEITKQEDRGRPAYARNPVTVPRRFVLAGTTNSPRFLQDETGNRRFWPVEAAETDLEALARDRDQLWAEALARYEASGGRCRLFLTGEAKRLAEAAQEGRRKADDGLVEQLENIKAEGRYKDVLAVATETVYGLLGIPNERRRGKLATDVQQAMRVLGWEPTPNVVHWLGKKRRLYLWRGEGPEPELVAPDTQFAS
;
A
#
# COMPACT_ATOMS: atom_id res chain seq x y z
N MET A 1 -3.74 -70.71 74.85
CA MET A 1 -4.15 -69.35 75.26
C MET A 1 -3.12 -68.37 74.71
N SER A 2 -3.56 -67.45 73.85
CA SER A 2 -3.04 -66.08 73.66
C SER A 2 -3.51 -65.59 72.30
N VAL A 3 -4.44 -64.63 72.36
CA VAL A 3 -5.33 -64.20 71.28
C VAL A 3 -4.65 -63.18 70.36
N GLU A 4 -4.90 -63.35 69.07
CA GLU A 4 -4.39 -62.58 67.93
C GLU A 4 -4.83 -61.10 67.92
N LYS A 5 -3.96 -60.24 67.38
CA LYS A 5 -4.32 -58.91 66.86
C LYS A 5 -3.72 -58.74 65.47
N GLU A 6 -4.60 -58.34 64.54
CA GLU A 6 -4.36 -58.23 63.10
C GLU A 6 -3.74 -56.89 62.70
N LYS A 7 -3.00 -56.90 61.57
CA LYS A 7 -2.19 -55.80 61.02
C LYS A 7 -2.95 -55.00 59.93
N ALA A 8 -2.61 -53.71 59.80
CA ALA A 8 -2.72 -52.92 58.55
C ALA A 8 -1.50 -51.96 58.43
N PRO A 9 -0.97 -51.63 57.22
CA PRO A 9 0.33 -50.97 57.10
C PRO A 9 0.32 -49.47 56.70
N VAL A 10 1.02 -48.70 57.54
CA VAL A 10 2.13 -47.72 57.30
C VAL A 10 1.99 -46.61 56.24
N ARG A 11 1.86 -45.36 56.75
CA ARG A 11 2.31 -44.08 56.18
C ARG A 11 3.73 -43.75 56.67
N LYS A 12 4.57 -43.08 55.86
CA LYS A 12 5.78 -42.38 56.33
C LYS A 12 5.74 -40.88 56.03
N GLN A 13 5.89 -40.10 57.10
CA GLN A 13 6.16 -38.66 57.14
C GLN A 13 7.67 -38.40 57.10
N GLY A 14 8.07 -37.18 56.73
CA GLY A 14 9.39 -36.62 56.97
C GLY A 14 9.30 -35.10 57.19
N PRO A 15 9.95 -34.50 58.23
CA PRO A 15 9.63 -33.15 58.71
C PRO A 15 10.77 -32.10 58.61
N HIS A 16 10.34 -30.84 58.72
CA HIS A 16 10.93 -29.62 59.32
C HIS A 16 12.40 -29.18 59.11
N HIS A 17 12.51 -27.93 58.62
CA HIS A 17 13.66 -27.03 58.62
C HIS A 17 13.79 -26.18 59.90
N GLN A 18 15.02 -25.92 60.35
CA GLN A 18 15.49 -24.66 60.97
C GLN A 18 16.97 -24.38 60.61
N HIS A 19 17.29 -23.08 60.47
CA HIS A 19 18.52 -22.41 59.99
C HIS A 19 19.79 -22.59 60.87
N PRO A 20 21.04 -22.24 60.41
CA PRO A 20 21.57 -20.85 60.45
C PRO A 20 22.55 -20.44 59.32
N HIS A 21 22.82 -19.12 59.27
CA HIS A 21 23.76 -18.38 58.42
C HIS A 21 25.23 -18.86 58.41
N GLN A 22 25.93 -18.69 57.28
CA GLN A 22 27.28 -18.08 57.23
C GLN A 22 27.71 -17.69 55.79
N THR A 23 28.47 -16.60 55.74
CA THR A 23 29.06 -15.84 54.64
C THR A 23 30.14 -16.61 53.88
N THR A 24 30.29 -16.38 52.56
CA THR A 24 31.55 -15.93 51.92
C THR A 24 31.36 -15.69 50.42
N GLN A 25 31.96 -14.60 49.95
CA GLN A 25 32.20 -14.27 48.54
C GLN A 25 33.15 -15.29 47.91
N GLU A 26 32.94 -15.54 46.60
CA GLU A 26 33.92 -15.93 45.57
C GLU A 26 33.41 -17.08 44.69
N SER A 27 32.99 -16.73 43.47
CA SER A 27 33.25 -17.46 42.21
C SER A 27 32.34 -16.89 41.11
N ALA A 28 32.61 -15.63 40.75
CA ALA A 28 32.23 -15.10 39.45
C ALA A 28 33.33 -15.50 38.46
N SER A 29 33.17 -16.63 37.78
CA SER A 29 33.70 -16.89 36.43
C SER A 29 33.33 -18.31 36.04
N GLU A 30 33.16 -18.53 34.73
CA GLU A 30 32.76 -19.80 34.09
C GLU A 30 31.26 -20.12 34.14
N PHE A 31 30.49 -19.41 33.31
CA PHE A 31 29.63 -20.02 32.31
C PHE A 31 29.17 -18.93 31.33
N SER A 32 30.10 -18.50 30.49
CA SER A 32 29.80 -17.81 29.23
C SER A 32 30.36 -18.66 28.11
N SER A 33 29.51 -19.43 27.44
CA SER A 33 29.60 -19.70 26.00
C SER A 33 28.41 -20.52 25.54
N ALA A 34 28.00 -20.26 24.30
CA ALA A 34 26.85 -20.79 23.57
C ALA A 34 25.49 -20.20 23.99
N PHE A 35 25.18 -19.00 23.48
CA PHE A 35 23.96 -18.64 22.74
C PHE A 35 24.04 -17.13 22.48
N GLY A 36 24.15 -16.72 21.22
CA GLY A 36 24.10 -15.32 20.82
C GLY A 36 22.71 -14.74 21.02
N ALA A 37 22.42 -14.28 22.25
CA ALA A 37 21.37 -13.32 22.52
C ALA A 37 22.03 -11.93 22.51
N GLU A 38 21.62 -11.06 21.58
CA GLU A 38 21.88 -9.63 21.72
C GLU A 38 21.39 -9.19 23.10
N THR A 39 22.33 -8.83 23.98
CA THR A 39 22.04 -8.27 25.30
C THR A 39 21.33 -6.94 25.09
N ILE A 40 20.04 -6.89 25.46
CA ILE A 40 19.23 -5.68 25.49
C ILE A 40 19.85 -4.75 26.55
N THR A 41 20.67 -3.80 26.13
CA THR A 41 21.19 -2.74 26.98
C THR A 41 20.13 -1.63 27.10
N ASP A 42 19.80 -1.25 28.34
CA ASP A 42 18.75 -0.33 28.81
C ASP A 42 17.29 -0.79 28.71
N LEU A 43 16.87 -1.70 29.60
CA LEU A 43 15.47 -1.80 29.98
C LEU A 43 15.11 -0.71 31.01
N PRO A 44 13.92 -0.08 30.91
CA PRO A 44 13.40 0.80 31.96
C PRO A 44 13.33 0.10 33.31
N VAL A 45 13.57 0.84 34.41
CA VAL A 45 13.47 0.31 35.77
C VAL A 45 12.00 0.14 36.16
N PRO A 46 11.55 -1.08 36.47
CA PRO A 46 10.20 -1.36 36.95
C PRO A 46 10.08 -1.28 38.48
N ASP A 47 8.84 -1.22 38.98
CA ASP A 47 8.51 -1.19 40.41
C ASP A 47 7.46 -2.26 40.73
N THR A 48 7.94 -3.43 41.17
CA THR A 48 7.08 -4.56 41.55
C THR A 48 6.15 -4.22 42.71
N ASP A 49 6.60 -3.41 43.67
CA ASP A 49 5.77 -3.06 44.83
C ASP A 49 4.64 -2.12 44.40
N ALA A 50 4.90 -1.19 43.47
CA ALA A 50 3.86 -0.36 42.87
C ALA A 50 2.85 -1.19 42.07
N ALA A 51 3.31 -2.16 41.27
CA ALA A 51 2.44 -3.07 40.53
C ALA A 51 1.53 -3.90 41.48
N VAL A 52 2.07 -4.36 42.61
CA VAL A 52 1.30 -5.08 43.63
C VAL A 52 0.30 -4.16 44.34
N ARG A 53 0.70 -2.94 44.72
CA ARG A 53 -0.20 -1.93 45.30
C ARG A 53 -1.34 -1.60 44.35
N PHE A 54 -1.05 -1.41 43.06
CA PHE A 54 -2.05 -1.20 42.03
C PHE A 54 -3.08 -2.32 42.03
N LEU A 55 -2.65 -3.60 42.00
CA LEU A 55 -3.57 -4.74 42.00
C LEU A 55 -4.44 -4.78 43.26
N GLN A 56 -3.85 -4.51 44.43
CA GLN A 56 -4.57 -4.48 45.70
C GLN A 56 -5.62 -3.35 45.77
N GLN A 57 -5.32 -2.19 45.18
CA GLN A 57 -6.27 -1.08 45.09
C GLN A 57 -7.31 -1.30 43.99
N PHE A 58 -6.93 -1.92 42.87
CA PHE A 58 -7.82 -2.23 41.74
C PHE A 58 -8.86 -3.29 42.11
N ARG A 59 -8.46 -4.31 42.88
CA ARG A 59 -9.40 -5.30 43.45
C ARG A 59 -9.02 -5.63 44.90
N PRO A 60 -9.59 -4.92 45.87
CA PRO A 60 -9.41 -5.23 47.28
C PRO A 60 -9.89 -6.65 47.61
N GLY A 61 -8.97 -7.52 48.03
CA GLY A 61 -9.28 -8.90 48.44
C GLY A 61 -9.02 -10.00 47.40
N GLY A 62 -8.69 -9.63 46.15
CA GLY A 62 -8.45 -10.59 45.07
C GLY A 62 -9.68 -11.43 44.69
N PRO A 63 -9.52 -12.57 44.01
CA PRO A 63 -8.26 -13.09 43.48
C PRO A 63 -7.74 -12.25 42.30
N TRP A 64 -6.42 -12.18 42.15
CA TRP A 64 -5.76 -11.56 41.01
C TRP A 64 -5.28 -12.64 40.04
N VAL A 65 -5.76 -12.59 38.81
CA VAL A 65 -5.31 -13.50 37.73
C VAL A 65 -4.33 -12.74 36.85
N LEU A 66 -3.06 -13.15 36.86
CA LEU A 66 -1.99 -12.51 36.10
C LEU A 66 -1.55 -13.39 34.92
N ALA A 67 -1.14 -12.76 33.83
CA ALA A 67 -0.63 -13.42 32.64
C ALA A 67 0.73 -12.84 32.21
N ALA A 68 1.70 -13.72 31.92
CA ALA A 68 3.02 -13.37 31.40
C ALA A 68 3.19 -13.91 29.98
N ILE A 69 3.32 -13.01 29.01
CA ILE A 69 3.38 -13.34 27.58
C ILE A 69 4.80 -13.15 27.06
N SER A 70 5.35 -14.17 26.39
CA SER A 70 6.68 -14.10 25.78
C SER A 70 6.71 -13.13 24.59
N PRO A 71 7.61 -12.11 24.58
CA PRO A 71 7.82 -11.24 23.41
C PRO A 71 8.66 -11.92 22.31
N SER A 72 9.40 -12.98 22.65
CA SER A 72 10.26 -13.77 21.76
C SER A 72 9.57 -15.01 21.17
N GLY A 73 8.39 -15.38 21.70
CA GLY A 73 7.63 -16.55 21.26
C GLY A 73 8.03 -17.88 21.93
N GLU A 74 8.85 -17.82 22.99
CA GLU A 74 9.25 -19.00 23.77
C GLU A 74 8.06 -19.75 24.36
N LYS A 75 8.12 -21.09 24.31
CA LYS A 75 7.11 -21.97 24.90
C LYS A 75 7.34 -22.14 26.41
N PRO A 76 6.28 -22.10 27.26
CA PRO A 76 4.90 -21.78 26.90
C PRO A 76 4.73 -20.29 26.57
N LYS A 77 3.94 -20.00 25.52
CA LYS A 77 3.76 -18.63 24.99
C LYS A 77 3.11 -17.69 26.01
N VAL A 78 2.19 -18.23 26.81
CA VAL A 78 1.48 -17.52 27.88
C VAL A 78 1.57 -18.37 29.14
N LEU A 79 1.92 -17.73 30.25
CA LEU A 79 1.85 -18.29 31.60
C LEU A 79 0.76 -17.55 32.36
N THR A 80 -0.15 -18.26 33.02
CA THR A 80 -1.22 -17.64 33.81
C THR A 80 -1.22 -18.20 35.22
N MET A 81 -1.38 -17.33 36.22
CA MET A 81 -1.45 -17.73 37.62
C MET A 81 -2.42 -16.85 38.39
N SER A 82 -3.12 -17.45 39.35
CA SER A 82 -4.01 -16.74 40.27
C SER A 82 -3.41 -16.63 41.67
N PHE A 83 -3.65 -15.48 42.30
CA PHE A 83 -3.19 -15.17 43.64
C PHE A 83 -4.37 -14.73 44.50
N GLY A 84 -4.52 -15.34 45.67
CA GLY A 84 -5.44 -14.88 46.71
C GLY A 84 -4.81 -13.81 47.59
N LYS A 85 -5.63 -13.18 48.45
CA LYS A 85 -5.18 -12.19 49.44
C LYS A 85 -4.10 -12.68 50.40
N ASP A 86 -4.00 -13.99 50.58
CA ASP A 86 -3.00 -14.70 51.41
C ASP A 86 -1.70 -15.00 50.65
N ARG A 87 -1.64 -14.76 49.33
CA ARG A 87 -0.52 -15.08 48.44
C ARG A 87 0.11 -13.83 47.81
N VAL A 88 -0.03 -12.66 48.44
CA VAL A 88 0.50 -11.37 47.91
C VAL A 88 2.01 -11.40 47.76
N SER A 89 2.75 -11.96 48.72
CA SER A 89 4.20 -12.09 48.60
C SER A 89 4.60 -12.96 47.40
N ASP A 90 3.86 -14.03 47.12
CA ASP A 90 4.13 -14.89 45.97
C ASP A 90 3.77 -14.21 44.64
N MET A 91 2.76 -13.35 44.66
CA MET A 91 2.42 -12.48 43.53
C MET A 91 3.57 -11.51 43.22
N ALA A 92 4.14 -10.86 44.24
CA ALA A 92 5.29 -9.96 44.09
C ALA A 92 6.49 -10.72 43.50
N HIS A 93 6.85 -11.89 44.05
CA HIS A 93 7.93 -12.73 43.52
C HIS A 93 7.67 -13.15 42.07
N TRP A 94 6.43 -13.50 41.71
CA TRP A 94 6.08 -13.87 40.36
C TRP A 94 6.22 -12.70 39.39
N VAL A 95 5.70 -11.51 39.74
CA VAL A 95 5.86 -10.29 38.94
C VAL A 95 7.34 -10.00 38.72
N GLN A 96 8.14 -9.94 39.80
CA GLN A 96 9.58 -9.69 39.75
C GLN A 96 10.34 -10.68 38.86
N SER A 97 9.93 -11.96 38.87
CA SER A 97 10.60 -13.01 38.11
C SER A 97 10.45 -12.86 36.59
N TYR A 98 9.36 -12.24 36.14
CA TYR A 98 8.98 -12.17 34.73
C TYR A 98 9.05 -10.78 34.11
N GLN A 99 8.84 -9.69 34.86
CA GLN A 99 8.97 -8.33 34.34
C GLN A 99 10.34 -8.09 33.69
N GLY A 100 10.34 -7.44 32.52
CA GLY A 100 11.54 -7.25 31.69
C GLY A 100 11.92 -8.46 30.83
N LYS A 101 11.40 -9.66 31.13
CA LYS A 101 11.58 -10.88 30.31
C LYS A 101 10.32 -11.23 29.53
N ARG A 102 9.16 -11.05 30.16
CA ARG A 102 7.82 -11.29 29.62
C ARG A 102 6.94 -10.08 29.89
N ASN A 103 6.01 -9.85 28.99
CA ASN A 103 5.01 -8.80 29.12
C ASN A 103 3.94 -9.23 30.13
N LEU A 104 3.71 -8.43 31.17
CA LEU A 104 2.81 -8.76 32.26
C LEU A 104 1.44 -8.09 32.10
N TYR A 105 0.40 -8.86 32.39
CA TYR A 105 -0.99 -8.46 32.29
C TYR A 105 -1.79 -8.95 33.48
N PHE A 106 -2.92 -8.31 33.76
CA PHE A 106 -3.90 -8.74 34.77
C PHE A 106 -5.29 -8.84 34.15
N HIS A 107 -6.15 -9.71 34.69
CA HIS A 107 -7.56 -9.78 34.31
C HIS A 107 -8.36 -8.64 34.95
N VAL A 108 -9.06 -7.87 34.10
CA VAL A 108 -9.82 -6.68 34.50
C VAL A 108 -10.99 -7.03 35.41
N ASN A 109 -11.74 -8.07 35.07
CA ASN A 109 -12.89 -8.55 35.83
C ASN A 109 -12.55 -9.83 36.62
N PRO A 110 -13.20 -10.07 37.76
CA PRO A 110 -12.94 -11.23 38.60
C PRO A 110 -13.36 -12.53 37.93
N THR A 111 -12.69 -13.63 38.28
CA THR A 111 -13.04 -14.97 37.81
C THR A 111 -13.71 -15.77 38.92
N MET A 112 -14.60 -16.69 38.56
CA MET A 112 -15.33 -17.52 39.54
C MET A 112 -14.41 -18.44 40.36
N ARG A 113 -13.22 -18.73 39.82
CA ARG A 113 -12.23 -19.62 40.43
C ARG A 113 -10.81 -19.23 40.05
N PRO A 114 -9.79 -19.70 40.80
CA PRO A 114 -8.39 -19.63 40.39
C PRO A 114 -8.14 -20.33 39.05
N LEU A 115 -7.25 -19.76 38.23
CA LEU A 115 -6.92 -20.25 36.89
C LEU A 115 -5.40 -20.38 36.70
N SER A 116 -5.00 -21.40 35.94
CA SER A 116 -3.63 -21.62 35.45
C SER A 116 -3.48 -21.39 33.94
N LYS A 117 -4.56 -20.96 33.29
CA LYS A 117 -4.64 -20.59 31.87
C LYS A 117 -5.44 -19.30 31.73
N LYS A 118 -5.29 -18.60 30.61
CA LYS A 118 -6.08 -17.40 30.31
C LYS A 118 -7.58 -17.70 30.48
N ALA A 119 -8.30 -16.80 31.18
CA ALA A 119 -9.74 -16.95 31.35
C ALA A 119 -10.48 -16.89 30.01
N ALA A 120 -11.55 -17.66 29.90
CA ALA A 120 -12.59 -17.45 28.90
C ALA A 120 -13.77 -16.68 29.53
N LYS A 121 -14.70 -16.17 28.71
CA LYS A 121 -15.95 -15.54 29.18
C LYS A 121 -16.69 -16.38 30.23
N SER A 122 -16.73 -17.69 30.03
CA SER A 122 -17.37 -18.64 30.96
C SER A 122 -16.65 -18.82 32.30
N ASP A 123 -15.48 -18.21 32.50
CA ASP A 123 -14.76 -18.22 33.77
C ASP A 123 -14.95 -16.91 34.56
N VAL A 124 -15.61 -15.89 33.99
CA VAL A 124 -15.81 -14.55 34.61
C VAL A 124 -16.94 -14.60 35.63
N ALA A 125 -16.71 -14.04 36.83
CA ALA A 125 -17.68 -14.00 37.91
C ALA A 125 -18.67 -12.82 37.77
N SER A 126 -18.15 -11.63 37.49
CA SER A 126 -18.94 -10.40 37.42
C SER A 126 -18.25 -9.35 36.55
N LEU A 127 -19.02 -8.39 36.07
CA LEU A 127 -18.50 -7.15 35.51
C LEU A 127 -18.34 -6.15 36.67
N ASP A 128 -17.08 -5.90 37.04
CA ASP A 128 -16.72 -4.93 38.08
C ASP A 128 -16.21 -3.63 37.45
N TRP A 129 -15.66 -3.73 36.23
CA TRP A 129 -14.97 -2.65 35.55
C TRP A 129 -15.30 -2.62 34.06
N LEU A 130 -15.67 -1.44 33.57
CA LEU A 130 -15.63 -1.11 32.14
C LEU A 130 -14.23 -0.63 31.77
N HIS A 131 -13.83 -0.80 30.51
CA HIS A 131 -12.47 -0.47 30.06
C HIS A 131 -12.36 -0.10 28.58
N VAL A 132 -11.30 0.61 28.21
CA VAL A 132 -10.91 0.86 26.80
C VAL A 132 -9.39 0.79 26.63
N ASP A 133 -8.94 0.51 25.40
CA ASP A 133 -7.52 0.51 25.01
C ASP A 133 -7.33 1.42 23.78
N ILE A 134 -6.71 2.59 23.98
CA ILE A 134 -6.55 3.63 22.96
C ILE A 134 -5.10 3.65 22.50
N ASP A 135 -4.84 3.04 21.34
CA ASP A 135 -3.53 3.04 20.69
C ASP A 135 -3.38 4.19 19.66
N PRO A 136 -2.15 4.64 19.37
CA PRO A 136 -1.89 5.61 18.30
C PRO A 136 -2.37 5.11 16.95
N ARG A 137 -3.04 5.97 16.18
CA ARG A 137 -3.58 5.62 14.85
C ARG A 137 -2.45 5.26 13.86
N PRO A 138 -2.60 4.24 13.01
CA PRO A 138 -1.58 3.85 12.04
C PRO A 138 -1.26 4.98 11.05
N GLY A 139 0.03 5.30 10.88
CA GLY A 139 0.49 6.28 9.89
C GLY A 139 0.57 7.73 10.39
N GLU A 140 0.04 8.01 11.58
CA GLU A 140 0.11 9.32 12.25
C GLU A 140 1.36 9.42 13.16
N ASP A 141 1.72 10.64 13.57
CA ASP A 141 2.82 10.85 14.52
C ASP A 141 2.50 10.26 15.90
N VAL A 142 3.41 9.44 16.41
CA VAL A 142 3.17 8.66 17.65
C VAL A 142 3.14 9.56 18.89
N HIS A 143 3.85 10.69 18.90
CA HIS A 143 3.84 11.61 20.03
C HIS A 143 2.52 12.38 20.09
N GLU A 144 2.12 13.00 18.97
CA GLU A 144 0.87 13.74 18.86
C GLU A 144 -0.36 12.86 19.15
N GLU A 145 -0.36 11.62 18.65
CA GLU A 145 -1.44 10.69 18.91
C GLU A 145 -1.53 10.23 20.36
N ARG A 146 -0.40 10.14 21.07
CA ARG A 146 -0.39 9.85 22.51
C ARG A 146 -0.94 11.02 23.31
N GLU A 147 -0.60 12.26 22.95
CA GLU A 147 -1.20 13.45 23.56
C GLU A 147 -2.71 13.52 23.30
N ARG A 148 -3.16 13.20 22.09
CA ARG A 148 -4.59 13.08 21.76
C ARG A 148 -5.29 12.00 22.59
N ALA A 149 -4.71 10.81 22.67
CA ALA A 149 -5.30 9.70 23.42
C ALA A 149 -5.43 10.05 24.91
N LEU A 150 -4.42 10.69 25.50
CA LEU A 150 -4.48 11.15 26.89
C LEU A 150 -5.48 12.29 27.08
N SER A 151 -5.58 13.23 26.13
CA SER A 151 -6.54 14.33 26.22
C SER A 151 -7.98 13.82 26.19
N LEU A 152 -8.32 12.84 25.36
CA LEU A 152 -9.65 12.19 25.36
C LEU A 152 -10.04 11.59 26.71
N LEU A 153 -9.05 11.17 27.51
CA LEU A 153 -9.28 10.57 28.83
C LEU A 153 -9.24 11.60 29.97
N THR A 154 -8.87 12.85 29.69
CA THR A 154 -8.62 13.87 30.73
C THR A 154 -9.35 15.19 30.43
N THR A 155 -8.90 15.95 29.44
CA THR A 155 -9.36 17.32 29.17
C THR A 155 -10.42 17.43 28.07
N ALA A 156 -10.49 16.45 27.17
CA ALA A 156 -11.37 16.39 26.01
C ALA A 156 -12.29 15.16 26.05
N LEU A 157 -12.84 14.87 27.24
CA LEU A 157 -13.73 13.74 27.47
C LEU A 157 -14.96 13.77 26.52
N PRO A 158 -15.28 12.64 25.86
CA PRO A 158 -16.48 12.54 25.04
C PRO A 158 -17.75 12.86 25.84
N LYS A 159 -18.67 13.57 25.19
CA LYS A 159 -19.93 13.99 25.82
C LYS A 159 -20.74 12.78 26.27
N GLY A 160 -21.12 12.77 27.55
CA GLY A 160 -21.93 11.69 28.13
C GLY A 160 -21.12 10.53 28.69
N VAL A 161 -19.78 10.62 28.70
CA VAL A 161 -18.92 9.63 29.37
C VAL A 161 -18.27 10.30 30.59
N PRO A 162 -18.38 9.71 31.80
CA PRO A 162 -17.71 10.24 32.98
C PRO A 162 -16.18 10.07 32.88
N ALA A 163 -15.43 10.80 33.71
CA ALA A 163 -13.97 10.65 33.77
C ALA A 163 -13.56 9.22 34.20
N PRO A 164 -12.45 8.65 33.71
CA PRO A 164 -12.00 7.33 34.14
C PRO A 164 -11.62 7.29 35.63
N THR A 165 -11.92 6.17 36.28
CA THR A 165 -11.40 5.88 37.63
C THR A 165 -9.89 5.65 37.59
N VAL A 166 -9.41 4.95 36.55
CA VAL A 166 -7.99 4.59 36.38
C VAL A 166 -7.55 4.91 34.96
N ILE A 167 -6.35 5.47 34.81
CA ILE A 167 -5.65 5.63 33.53
C ILE A 167 -4.24 5.03 33.65
N VAL A 168 -3.90 4.15 32.72
CA VAL A 168 -2.59 3.50 32.60
C VAL A 168 -1.99 3.81 31.25
N ASP A 169 -0.77 4.34 31.22
CA ASP A 169 0.07 4.38 30.03
C ASP A 169 0.67 2.98 29.83
N SER A 170 0.26 2.29 28.76
CA SER A 170 0.72 0.91 28.50
C SER A 170 2.14 0.85 27.91
N GLY A 171 2.74 2.01 27.62
CA GLY A 171 3.96 2.17 26.81
C GLY A 171 3.72 2.08 25.30
N GLY A 172 2.51 1.67 24.88
CA GLY A 172 2.06 1.67 23.47
C GLY A 172 1.04 2.79 23.19
N GLY A 173 0.09 2.93 24.11
CA GLY A 173 -1.04 3.85 24.12
C GLY A 173 -1.59 4.01 25.55
N TYR A 174 -2.87 4.32 25.72
CA TYR A 174 -3.49 4.52 27.03
C TYR A 174 -4.67 3.58 27.27
N GLN A 175 -4.72 3.01 28.47
CA GLN A 175 -5.78 2.13 28.95
C GLN A 175 -6.56 2.86 30.05
N ALA A 176 -7.88 2.89 29.94
CA ALA A 176 -8.74 3.54 30.91
C ALA A 176 -9.79 2.57 31.46
N TYR A 177 -10.18 2.78 32.72
CA TYR A 177 -11.10 1.91 33.43
C TYR A 177 -12.09 2.73 34.26
N TRP A 178 -13.33 2.25 34.33
CA TRP A 178 -14.39 2.81 35.17
C TRP A 178 -14.88 1.74 36.14
N ARG A 179 -14.78 2.03 37.43
CA ARG A 179 -15.24 1.15 38.51
C ARG A 179 -16.76 1.22 38.61
N LEU A 180 -17.43 0.08 38.65
CA LEU A 180 -18.86 0.03 38.94
C LEU A 180 -19.10 0.06 40.46
N GLU A 181 -20.10 0.82 40.90
CA GLU A 181 -20.56 0.86 42.30
C GLU A 181 -21.08 -0.49 42.77
N THR A 182 -21.81 -1.18 41.90
CA THR A 182 -22.34 -2.52 42.09
C THR A 182 -21.80 -3.41 40.98
N ALA A 183 -21.17 -4.52 41.36
CA ALA A 183 -20.72 -5.51 40.39
C ALA A 183 -21.93 -6.22 39.75
N GLU A 184 -21.96 -6.29 38.43
CA GLU A 184 -23.02 -7.01 37.73
C GLU A 184 -22.67 -8.49 37.62
N PRO A 185 -23.49 -9.41 38.16
CA PRO A 185 -23.19 -10.83 38.15
C PRO A 185 -23.20 -11.38 36.72
N ILE A 186 -22.16 -12.16 36.39
CA ILE A 186 -22.06 -12.92 35.14
C ILE A 186 -22.15 -14.42 35.43
N ASP A 187 -21.51 -14.89 36.50
CA ASP A 187 -21.50 -16.29 36.95
C ASP A 187 -21.20 -17.31 35.83
N GLY A 188 -20.32 -16.91 34.90
CA GLY A 188 -19.95 -17.70 33.73
C GLY A 188 -21.02 -17.81 32.65
N ASP A 189 -22.16 -17.13 32.77
CA ASP A 189 -23.18 -17.08 31.72
C ASP A 189 -22.73 -16.20 30.56
N VAL A 190 -22.50 -16.84 29.42
CA VAL A 190 -21.98 -16.19 28.21
C VAL A 190 -22.98 -15.18 27.65
N ALA A 191 -24.28 -15.43 27.77
CA ALA A 191 -25.30 -14.51 27.26
C ALA A 191 -25.33 -13.21 28.08
N THR A 192 -25.32 -13.31 29.41
CA THR A 192 -25.20 -12.16 30.31
C THR A 192 -23.89 -11.41 30.08
N ALA A 193 -22.77 -12.12 29.91
CA ALA A 193 -21.49 -11.52 29.55
C ALA A 193 -21.57 -10.70 28.25
N GLU A 194 -22.14 -11.25 27.18
CA GLU A 194 -22.26 -10.57 25.88
C GLU A 194 -23.17 -9.35 25.92
N GLU A 195 -24.23 -9.41 26.74
CA GLU A 195 -25.12 -8.27 26.95
C GLU A 195 -24.40 -7.13 27.70
N LEU A 196 -23.61 -7.46 28.71
CA LEU A 196 -22.81 -6.51 29.48
C LEU A 196 -21.63 -5.95 28.67
N GLU A 197 -21.01 -6.74 27.77
CA GLU A 197 -19.96 -6.28 26.85
C GLU A 197 -20.41 -5.12 25.95
N ARG A 198 -21.72 -4.95 25.73
CA ARG A 198 -22.25 -3.84 24.92
C ARG A 198 -21.99 -2.46 25.53
N TYR A 199 -21.83 -2.36 26.85
CA TYR A 199 -21.43 -1.10 27.50
C TYR A 199 -19.99 -0.75 27.15
N THR A 200 -19.07 -1.72 27.26
CA THR A 200 -17.68 -1.56 26.86
C THR A 200 -17.55 -1.28 25.37
N ARG A 201 -18.35 -1.96 24.52
CA ARG A 201 -18.39 -1.74 23.07
C ARG A 201 -18.88 -0.34 22.69
N HIS A 202 -19.78 0.24 23.47
CA HIS A 202 -20.16 1.64 23.27
C HIS A 202 -18.99 2.57 23.58
N LEU A 203 -18.28 2.34 24.70
CA LEU A 203 -17.09 3.12 25.03
C LEU A 203 -16.02 3.00 23.94
N GLU A 204 -15.77 1.80 23.39
CA GLU A 204 -14.86 1.63 22.25
C GLU A 204 -15.24 2.53 21.07
N ALA A 205 -16.51 2.51 20.67
CA ALA A 205 -17.00 3.30 19.56
C ALA A 205 -16.88 4.80 19.82
N VAL A 206 -17.18 5.25 21.04
CA VAL A 206 -17.09 6.65 21.45
C VAL A 206 -15.64 7.15 21.46
N PHE A 207 -14.69 6.33 21.92
CA PHE A 207 -13.27 6.69 21.99
C PHE A 207 -12.50 6.41 20.69
N GLY A 208 -13.10 5.69 19.72
CA GLY A 208 -12.38 5.17 18.57
C GLY A 208 -11.24 4.24 18.99
N ALA A 209 -11.48 3.43 20.02
CA ALA A 209 -10.50 2.56 20.66
C ALA A 209 -10.36 1.22 19.91
N ASP A 210 -9.33 0.44 20.25
CA ASP A 210 -9.16 -0.93 19.73
C ASP A 210 -10.29 -1.86 20.21
N ASN A 211 -10.48 -2.97 19.49
CA ASN A 211 -11.48 -4.02 19.79
C ASN A 211 -11.10 -4.81 21.08
N CYS A 212 -11.25 -4.13 22.21
CA CYS A 212 -10.96 -4.54 23.56
C CYS A 212 -12.18 -4.86 24.48
N HIS A 213 -13.43 -5.00 24.00
CA HIS A 213 -14.65 -4.93 24.82
C HIS A 213 -14.95 -6.13 25.73
N ASN A 214 -14.33 -7.27 25.47
CA ASN A 214 -14.71 -8.53 26.09
C ASN A 214 -14.58 -8.50 27.63
N VAL A 215 -15.50 -9.15 28.34
CA VAL A 215 -15.47 -9.18 29.83
C VAL A 215 -14.26 -9.93 30.39
N ASP A 216 -13.69 -10.88 29.64
CA ASP A 216 -12.53 -11.70 30.00
C ASP A 216 -11.18 -11.06 29.65
N ARG A 217 -11.17 -9.76 29.33
CA ARG A 217 -9.99 -9.02 28.88
C ARG A 217 -8.85 -9.04 29.91
N ILE A 218 -7.63 -9.17 29.39
CA ILE A 218 -6.38 -8.93 30.11
C ILE A 218 -5.78 -7.62 29.64
N MET A 219 -5.30 -6.81 30.59
CA MET A 219 -4.76 -5.48 30.32
C MET A 219 -3.39 -5.32 30.95
N ARG A 220 -2.64 -4.29 30.52
CA ARG A 220 -1.23 -4.14 30.89
C ARG A 220 -1.11 -3.89 32.39
N LEU A 221 -0.24 -4.63 33.07
CA LEU A 221 0.06 -4.37 34.47
C LEU A 221 0.98 -3.12 34.56
N PRO A 222 0.54 -1.99 35.15
CA PRO A 222 1.39 -0.82 35.33
C PRO A 222 2.62 -1.12 36.20
N ASP A 223 3.61 -0.26 36.09
CA ASP A 223 4.90 -0.33 36.77
C ASP A 223 5.76 -1.55 36.39
N THR A 224 5.41 -2.19 35.26
CA THR A 224 6.16 -3.29 34.65
C THR A 224 6.66 -2.92 33.25
N VAL A 225 7.73 -3.59 32.80
CA VAL A 225 8.35 -3.29 31.50
C VAL A 225 7.56 -3.92 30.35
N ASN A 226 7.15 -3.08 29.39
CA ASN A 226 6.62 -3.50 28.09
C ASN A 226 7.77 -3.71 27.10
N VAL A 227 8.02 -4.97 26.75
CA VAL A 227 9.07 -5.40 25.82
C VAL A 227 8.44 -5.66 24.44
N PRO A 228 8.79 -4.89 23.39
CA PRO A 228 8.25 -5.10 22.05
C PRO A 228 8.72 -6.42 21.46
N ASP A 229 7.84 -7.11 20.72
CA ASP A 229 8.19 -8.32 19.96
C ASP A 229 9.11 -8.00 18.77
N ALA A 230 9.61 -9.04 18.08
CA ALA A 230 10.52 -8.88 16.95
C ALA A 230 9.94 -8.03 15.80
N LYS A 231 8.63 -8.09 15.55
CA LYS A 231 7.95 -7.30 14.52
C LYS A 231 7.87 -5.83 14.93
N LYS A 232 7.55 -5.55 16.19
CA LYS A 232 7.48 -4.19 16.75
C LYS A 232 8.86 -3.54 16.85
N ARG A 233 9.91 -4.30 17.19
CA ARG A 233 11.31 -3.83 17.18
C ARG A 233 11.78 -3.44 15.78
N LYS A 234 11.44 -4.23 14.75
CA LYS A 234 11.71 -3.87 13.34
C LYS A 234 11.03 -2.57 12.90
N LYS A 235 9.92 -2.19 13.55
CA LYS A 235 9.22 -0.91 13.36
C LYS A 235 9.75 0.21 14.28
N GLY A 236 10.93 0.04 14.89
CA GLY A 236 11.58 1.06 15.72
C GLY A 236 11.04 1.21 17.14
N ARG A 237 10.08 0.38 17.59
CA ARG A 237 9.57 0.43 18.98
C ARG A 237 10.64 -0.06 19.95
N LYS A 238 10.84 0.69 21.04
CA LYS A 238 11.75 0.37 22.15
C LYS A 238 10.99 -0.16 23.36
N ALA A 239 11.70 -0.78 24.29
CA ALA A 239 11.12 -1.15 25.58
C ALA A 239 10.67 0.10 26.33
N ALA A 240 9.49 0.05 26.96
CA ALA A 240 8.90 1.17 27.67
C ALA A 240 8.32 0.71 29.01
N LEU A 241 8.36 1.57 30.02
CA LEU A 241 7.71 1.31 31.30
C LEU A 241 6.22 1.58 31.16
N ALA A 242 5.36 0.61 31.48
CA ALA A 242 3.95 0.89 31.67
C ALA A 242 3.78 1.67 32.97
N ARG A 243 3.00 2.75 33.00
CA ARG A 243 2.91 3.66 34.14
C ARG A 243 1.46 3.90 34.54
N LEU A 244 1.20 3.90 35.83
CA LEU A 244 -0.05 4.43 36.36
C LEU A 244 -0.05 5.96 36.18
N VAL A 245 -1.01 6.48 35.43
CA VAL A 245 -1.18 7.93 35.20
C VAL A 245 -2.09 8.53 36.25
N THR A 246 -3.19 7.86 36.55
CA THR A 246 -4.18 8.31 37.54
C THR A 246 -4.92 7.11 38.11
N PHE A 247 -5.21 7.18 39.42
CA PHE A 247 -6.13 6.29 40.11
C PHE A 247 -6.92 7.13 41.11
N THR A 248 -8.22 7.30 40.87
CA THR A 248 -9.16 7.99 41.77
C THR A 248 -10.05 6.98 42.51
N GLU A 249 -10.83 7.47 43.48
CA GLU A 249 -11.84 6.66 44.18
C GLU A 249 -13.22 6.71 43.50
N ASN A 250 -13.31 7.26 42.28
CA ASN A 250 -14.58 7.38 41.58
C ASN A 250 -15.15 6.00 41.23
N SER A 251 -16.44 5.83 41.49
CA SER A 251 -17.25 4.70 41.05
C SER A 251 -18.53 5.20 40.41
N TYR A 252 -19.10 4.40 39.52
CA TYR A 252 -20.26 4.78 38.70
C TYR A 252 -21.33 3.71 38.73
N SER A 253 -22.59 4.11 38.63
CA SER A 253 -23.67 3.18 38.34
C SER A 253 -23.59 2.74 36.88
N LEU A 254 -23.96 1.48 36.57
CA LEU A 254 -23.91 1.02 35.17
C LEU A 254 -24.83 1.84 34.24
N GLY A 255 -25.93 2.38 34.78
CA GLY A 255 -26.88 3.21 34.03
C GLY A 255 -26.34 4.56 33.57
N GLU A 256 -25.19 5.01 34.07
CA GLU A 256 -24.49 6.21 33.57
C GLU A 256 -23.78 5.95 32.24
N PHE A 257 -23.64 4.69 31.84
CA PHE A 257 -23.06 4.31 30.57
C PHE A 257 -24.15 3.93 29.58
N GLN A 258 -23.98 4.37 28.34
CA GLN A 258 -24.86 3.94 27.27
C GLN A 258 -24.44 2.56 26.77
N GLN A 259 -25.42 1.70 26.56
CA GLN A 259 -25.23 0.39 25.96
C GLN A 259 -25.22 0.53 24.43
N ALA A 260 -24.25 -0.09 23.75
CA ALA A 260 -24.24 -0.15 22.29
C ALA A 260 -25.53 -0.83 21.81
N PRO A 261 -26.10 -0.52 20.63
CA PRO A 261 -27.32 -1.16 20.15
C PRO A 261 -27.20 -2.67 20.26
N ALA A 262 -28.28 -3.34 20.66
CA ALA A 262 -28.36 -4.77 20.49
C ALA A 262 -28.21 -4.99 18.99
N THR A 263 -27.07 -5.52 18.55
CA THR A 263 -27.06 -6.29 17.32
C THR A 263 -28.23 -7.24 17.49
N LYS A 264 -29.22 -7.23 16.57
CA LYS A 264 -30.15 -8.36 16.46
C LYS A 264 -29.28 -9.56 16.66
N ALA A 265 -29.54 -10.32 17.72
CA ALA A 265 -28.86 -11.57 17.87
C ALA A 265 -29.05 -12.25 16.51
N VAL A 266 -27.96 -12.42 15.78
CA VAL A 266 -27.71 -13.76 15.27
C VAL A 266 -27.76 -14.56 16.55
N VAL A 267 -28.97 -15.01 16.89
CA VAL A 267 -29.15 -16.12 17.79
C VAL A 267 -28.14 -17.10 17.18
N PRO A 268 -27.04 -17.50 17.86
CA PRO A 268 -26.51 -18.79 17.53
C PRO A 268 -27.75 -19.62 17.77
N SER A 269 -28.36 -20.06 16.66
CA SER A 269 -29.50 -20.93 16.78
C SER A 269 -29.06 -21.92 17.84
N LYS A 270 -29.92 -22.19 18.82
CA LYS A 270 -30.00 -23.58 19.22
C LYS A 270 -30.46 -24.34 17.98
N GLY A 271 -29.62 -24.39 16.94
CA GLY A 271 -29.36 -25.62 16.29
C GLY A 271 -29.04 -26.52 17.47
N GLY A 272 -29.93 -27.47 17.72
CA GLY A 272 -29.36 -28.80 17.78
C GLY A 272 -28.32 -28.84 16.67
N GLU A 273 -27.10 -29.24 17.00
CA GLU A 273 -26.18 -29.70 15.98
C GLU A 273 -26.99 -30.66 15.09
N GLN A 274 -27.56 -30.15 14.01
CA GLN A 274 -27.37 -30.82 12.76
C GLN A 274 -25.89 -30.60 12.53
N SER A 275 -25.12 -31.56 13.05
CA SER A 275 -23.78 -31.79 12.58
C SER A 275 -23.94 -31.91 11.07
N TYR A 276 -23.66 -30.82 10.35
CA TYR A 276 -23.49 -30.92 8.92
C TYR A 276 -22.36 -31.92 8.75
N THR A 277 -22.72 -33.11 8.32
CA THR A 277 -21.83 -34.26 8.22
C THR A 277 -21.48 -34.34 6.76
N LEU A 278 -20.19 -34.40 6.44
CA LEU A 278 -19.77 -34.53 5.06
C LEU A 278 -20.43 -35.79 4.45
N PRO A 279 -20.87 -35.75 3.18
CA PRO A 279 -21.40 -36.94 2.53
C PRO A 279 -20.39 -38.10 2.56
N ASP A 280 -20.86 -39.33 2.79
CA ASP A 280 -20.00 -40.52 2.86
C ASP A 280 -19.36 -40.87 1.49
N ASN A 281 -20.05 -40.52 0.40
CA ASN A 281 -19.56 -40.74 -0.96
C ASN A 281 -18.75 -39.53 -1.44
N ARG A 282 -17.42 -39.63 -1.38
CA ARG A 282 -16.48 -38.58 -1.78
C ARG A 282 -15.75 -39.02 -3.06
N PRO A 283 -16.15 -38.54 -4.25
CA PRO A 283 -15.50 -38.90 -5.49
C PRO A 283 -14.09 -38.33 -5.53
N GLN A 284 -13.11 -39.15 -5.92
CA GLN A 284 -11.76 -38.69 -6.15
C GLN A 284 -11.68 -38.04 -7.54
N LEU A 285 -11.20 -36.80 -7.59
CA LEU A 285 -10.92 -36.11 -8.85
C LEU A 285 -9.55 -36.58 -9.37
N GLU A 286 -9.46 -36.88 -10.67
CA GLU A 286 -8.18 -37.16 -11.33
C GLU A 286 -7.42 -35.86 -11.63
N SER A 287 -8.16 -34.77 -11.90
CA SER A 287 -7.59 -33.41 -12.07
C SER A 287 -8.54 -32.33 -11.51
N VAL A 288 -7.97 -31.21 -11.08
CA VAL A 288 -8.73 -29.99 -10.74
C VAL A 288 -9.47 -29.41 -11.95
N ASP A 289 -9.08 -29.78 -13.17
CA ASP A 289 -9.76 -29.36 -14.41
C ASP A 289 -11.17 -29.96 -14.53
N GLU A 290 -11.47 -31.06 -13.84
CA GLU A 290 -12.83 -31.61 -13.77
C GLU A 290 -13.83 -30.64 -13.12
N LEU A 291 -13.34 -29.61 -12.40
CA LEU A 291 -14.17 -28.55 -11.85
C LEU A 291 -14.73 -27.61 -12.95
N ASP A 292 -14.24 -27.68 -14.18
CA ASP A 292 -14.77 -26.92 -15.33
C ASP A 292 -16.25 -27.19 -15.60
N GLN A 293 -16.75 -28.38 -15.26
CA GLN A 293 -18.15 -28.72 -15.47
C GLN A 293 -19.11 -27.88 -14.62
N TRP A 294 -18.62 -27.26 -13.53
CA TRP A 294 -19.35 -26.32 -12.69
C TRP A 294 -18.94 -24.86 -12.93
N GLY A 295 -18.12 -24.61 -13.96
CA GLY A 295 -17.66 -23.25 -14.30
C GLY A 295 -16.76 -22.63 -13.22
N VAL A 296 -15.99 -23.44 -12.48
CA VAL A 296 -15.05 -22.96 -11.48
C VAL A 296 -13.91 -22.19 -12.17
N PRO A 297 -13.65 -20.93 -11.80
CA PRO A 297 -12.66 -20.10 -12.50
C PRO A 297 -11.22 -20.57 -12.24
N ASP A 298 -10.33 -20.33 -13.21
CA ASP A 298 -8.93 -20.80 -13.17
C ASP A 298 -8.16 -20.31 -11.94
N TRP A 299 -8.42 -19.09 -11.47
CA TRP A 299 -7.78 -18.58 -10.24
C TRP A 299 -8.13 -19.43 -9.01
N CYS A 300 -9.34 -20.00 -8.95
CA CYS A 300 -9.78 -20.85 -7.85
C CYS A 300 -9.11 -22.22 -7.94
N LYS A 301 -8.95 -22.78 -9.16
CA LYS A 301 -8.18 -24.01 -9.39
C LYS A 301 -6.71 -23.84 -9.02
N VAL A 302 -6.09 -22.72 -9.40
CA VAL A 302 -4.72 -22.36 -8.99
C VAL A 302 -4.61 -22.30 -7.47
N LEU A 303 -5.59 -21.68 -6.80
CA LEU A 303 -5.63 -21.60 -5.34
C LEU A 303 -5.79 -22.97 -4.67
N ILE A 304 -6.56 -23.89 -5.27
CA ILE A 304 -6.69 -25.29 -4.81
C ILE A 304 -5.33 -25.99 -4.85
N VAL A 305 -4.66 -25.93 -6.00
CA VAL A 305 -3.37 -26.63 -6.23
C VAL A 305 -2.26 -26.04 -5.36
N GLN A 306 -2.12 -24.72 -5.35
CA GLN A 306 -0.98 -24.03 -4.71
C GLN A 306 -1.21 -23.72 -3.22
N GLY A 307 -2.48 -23.65 -2.77
CA GLY A 307 -2.85 -23.25 -1.40
C GLY A 307 -2.75 -21.75 -1.12
N ASN A 308 -2.19 -20.97 -2.04
CA ASN A 308 -2.14 -19.52 -2.05
C ASN A 308 -2.18 -19.00 -3.49
N ASP A 309 -2.29 -17.67 -3.64
CA ASP A 309 -2.16 -17.03 -4.94
C ASP A 309 -0.65 -16.86 -5.27
N PRO A 310 -0.14 -17.51 -6.33
CA PRO A 310 1.29 -17.48 -6.66
C PRO A 310 1.75 -16.11 -7.17
N ASP A 311 0.87 -15.35 -7.81
CA ASP A 311 1.15 -14.04 -8.38
C ASP A 311 1.06 -12.94 -7.32
N ASN A 312 0.26 -13.18 -6.28
CA ASN A 312 0.19 -12.32 -5.09
C ASN A 312 0.14 -13.14 -3.79
N PRO A 313 1.29 -13.59 -3.27
CA PRO A 313 1.35 -14.40 -2.04
C PRO A 313 0.80 -13.71 -0.79
N SER A 314 0.63 -12.38 -0.83
CA SER A 314 0.04 -11.55 0.24
C SER A 314 -1.45 -11.24 0.05
N LYS A 315 -2.08 -11.74 -1.03
CA LYS A 315 -3.50 -11.47 -1.36
C LYS A 315 -4.43 -11.82 -0.21
N TYR A 316 -4.15 -12.93 0.46
CA TYR A 316 -4.90 -13.38 1.63
C TYR A 316 -4.07 -13.14 2.90
N PRO A 317 -4.60 -12.39 3.89
CA PRO A 317 -3.94 -12.16 5.18
C PRO A 317 -3.59 -13.44 5.95
N SER A 318 -4.30 -14.55 5.68
CA SER A 318 -4.01 -15.86 6.27
C SER A 318 -4.40 -17.04 5.37
N ARG A 319 -3.80 -18.21 5.62
CA ARG A 319 -4.14 -19.47 4.94
C ARG A 319 -5.60 -19.89 5.15
N SER A 320 -6.16 -19.65 6.34
CA SER A 320 -7.56 -19.95 6.62
C SER A 320 -8.54 -19.03 5.86
N GLU A 321 -8.10 -17.84 5.48
CA GLU A 321 -8.89 -16.89 4.70
C GLU A 321 -8.86 -17.25 3.20
N ALA A 322 -7.68 -17.61 2.67
CA ALA A 322 -7.56 -18.21 1.34
C ALA A 322 -8.44 -19.48 1.21
N TYR A 323 -8.40 -20.35 2.23
CA TYR A 323 -9.21 -21.56 2.31
C TYR A 323 -10.71 -21.27 2.29
N TYR A 324 -11.16 -20.32 3.12
CA TYR A 324 -12.57 -19.95 3.17
C TYR A 324 -13.03 -19.32 1.85
N HIS A 325 -12.19 -18.48 1.24
CA HIS A 325 -12.48 -17.87 -0.05
C HIS A 325 -12.64 -18.89 -1.18
N CYS A 326 -11.79 -19.92 -1.20
CA CYS A 326 -11.91 -21.07 -2.10
C CYS A 326 -13.24 -21.82 -1.87
N ALA A 327 -13.59 -22.12 -0.61
CA ALA A 327 -14.85 -22.79 -0.29
C ALA A 327 -16.08 -21.98 -0.71
N CYS A 328 -16.07 -20.66 -0.51
CA CYS A 328 -17.14 -19.77 -0.98
C CYS A 328 -17.29 -19.79 -2.50
N GLU A 329 -16.19 -19.80 -3.24
CA GLU A 329 -16.25 -19.83 -4.71
C GLU A 329 -16.81 -21.14 -5.24
N LEU A 330 -16.37 -22.28 -4.69
CA LEU A 330 -16.90 -23.58 -5.06
C LEU A 330 -18.42 -23.69 -4.79
N VAL A 331 -18.89 -23.12 -3.68
CA VAL A 331 -20.33 -23.05 -3.36
C VAL A 331 -21.08 -22.11 -4.31
N ARG A 332 -20.47 -20.98 -4.73
CA ARG A 332 -21.07 -20.07 -5.73
C ARG A 332 -21.24 -20.74 -7.08
N CYS A 333 -20.24 -21.50 -7.52
CA CYS A 333 -20.27 -22.31 -8.74
C CYS A 333 -21.20 -23.54 -8.66
N GLU A 334 -21.89 -23.74 -7.53
CA GLU A 334 -22.84 -24.85 -7.35
C GLU A 334 -22.18 -26.22 -7.45
N VAL A 335 -20.91 -26.31 -7.05
CA VAL A 335 -20.19 -27.58 -6.94
C VAL A 335 -20.84 -28.41 -5.81
N PRO A 336 -21.14 -29.70 -6.02
CA PRO A 336 -21.71 -30.56 -4.99
C PRO A 336 -20.81 -30.66 -3.76
N ASP A 337 -21.41 -30.66 -2.57
CA ASP A 337 -20.69 -30.65 -1.30
C ASP A 337 -19.71 -31.81 -1.13
N GLU A 338 -20.04 -32.99 -1.66
CA GLU A 338 -19.16 -34.16 -1.69
C GLU A 338 -17.88 -33.92 -2.52
N VAL A 339 -17.99 -33.17 -3.62
CA VAL A 339 -16.87 -32.79 -4.47
C VAL A 339 -16.05 -31.71 -3.79
N ILE A 340 -16.70 -30.69 -3.21
CA ILE A 340 -16.03 -29.64 -2.42
C ILE A 340 -15.23 -30.27 -1.27
N ALA A 341 -15.84 -31.21 -0.54
CA ALA A 341 -15.17 -31.92 0.54
C ALA A 341 -13.95 -32.71 0.05
N SER A 342 -14.08 -33.38 -1.11
CA SER A 342 -12.97 -34.14 -1.72
C SER A 342 -11.81 -33.22 -2.09
N VAL A 343 -12.09 -32.09 -2.74
CA VAL A 343 -11.07 -31.07 -3.09
C VAL A 343 -10.37 -30.53 -1.85
N LEU A 344 -11.13 -30.17 -0.83
CA LEU A 344 -10.60 -29.46 0.34
C LEU A 344 -9.90 -30.38 1.37
N LEU A 345 -10.12 -31.69 1.29
CA LEU A 345 -9.46 -32.70 2.12
C LEU A 345 -8.29 -33.40 1.41
N ASP A 346 -8.18 -33.30 0.09
CA ASP A 346 -7.15 -34.00 -0.68
C ASP A 346 -5.73 -33.57 -0.27
N GLU A 347 -4.91 -34.54 0.13
CA GLU A 347 -3.56 -34.29 0.60
C GLU A 347 -2.57 -33.86 -0.50
N SER A 348 -2.94 -34.02 -1.76
CA SER A 348 -2.18 -33.53 -2.91
C SER A 348 -2.37 -32.03 -3.15
N HIS A 349 -3.44 -31.44 -2.64
CA HIS A 349 -3.77 -30.02 -2.83
C HIS A 349 -3.12 -29.14 -1.76
N GLY A 350 -2.50 -28.04 -2.19
CA GLY A 350 -1.91 -27.04 -1.28
C GLY A 350 -2.94 -26.41 -0.34
N ILE A 351 -4.19 -26.25 -0.80
CA ILE A 351 -5.26 -25.66 0.02
C ILE A 351 -5.59 -26.52 1.26
N ALA A 352 -5.34 -27.82 1.21
CA ALA A 352 -5.62 -28.75 2.31
C ALA A 352 -4.56 -28.73 3.43
N GLU A 353 -3.47 -27.96 3.32
CA GLU A 353 -2.44 -27.85 4.37
C GLU A 353 -3.04 -27.35 5.70
N GLY A 354 -3.96 -26.38 5.66
CA GLY A 354 -4.60 -25.79 6.84
C GLY A 354 -5.50 -26.76 7.63
N PRO A 355 -6.44 -27.47 6.98
CA PRO A 355 -7.24 -28.52 7.61
C PRO A 355 -6.42 -29.65 8.24
N ARG A 356 -5.30 -30.09 7.61
CA ARG A 356 -4.45 -31.18 8.12
C ARG A 356 -3.90 -30.92 9.52
N GLU A 357 -3.61 -29.66 9.85
CA GLU A 357 -3.11 -29.26 11.17
C GLU A 357 -4.21 -29.24 12.25
N LYS A 358 -5.49 -29.46 11.88
CA LYS A 358 -6.60 -29.44 12.83
C LYS A 358 -6.79 -30.82 13.46
N ARG A 359 -7.22 -30.81 14.74
CA ARG A 359 -7.53 -32.03 15.51
C ARG A 359 -8.63 -32.89 14.86
N ASN A 360 -9.52 -32.28 14.09
CA ASN A 360 -10.57 -32.98 13.33
C ASN A 360 -10.76 -32.27 11.97
N PRO A 361 -10.01 -32.66 10.93
CA PRO A 361 -10.03 -32.00 9.61
C PRO A 361 -11.41 -32.07 8.95
N GLU A 362 -12.07 -33.23 8.98
CA GLU A 362 -13.41 -33.41 8.38
C GLU A 362 -14.45 -32.46 9.00
N GLN A 363 -14.47 -32.37 10.33
CA GLN A 363 -15.38 -31.43 11.02
C GLN A 363 -14.98 -29.97 10.81
N TYR A 364 -13.72 -29.67 10.49
CA TYR A 364 -13.30 -28.34 10.08
C TYR A 364 -13.82 -28.01 8.68
N VAL A 365 -13.64 -28.90 7.71
CA VAL A 365 -14.13 -28.73 6.32
C VAL A 365 -15.65 -28.61 6.28
N ALA A 366 -16.37 -29.50 6.98
CA ALA A 366 -17.82 -29.44 7.14
C ALA A 366 -18.31 -28.06 7.59
N ARG A 367 -17.63 -27.46 8.58
CA ARG A 367 -17.97 -26.11 9.07
C ARG A 367 -17.63 -25.00 8.09
N GLN A 368 -16.62 -25.17 7.25
CA GLN A 368 -16.27 -24.17 6.23
C GLN A 368 -17.26 -24.19 5.06
N ILE A 369 -17.67 -25.38 4.61
CA ILE A 369 -18.72 -25.55 3.59
C ILE A 369 -20.05 -24.97 4.09
N ALA A 370 -20.46 -25.30 5.32
CA ALA A 370 -21.69 -24.74 5.90
C ALA A 370 -21.67 -23.20 6.00
N LYS A 371 -20.53 -22.60 6.37
CA LYS A 371 -20.37 -21.14 6.39
C LYS A 371 -20.38 -20.52 4.99
N ALA A 372 -19.78 -21.18 4.01
CA ALA A 372 -19.80 -20.74 2.62
C ALA A 372 -21.24 -20.72 2.05
N HIS A 373 -22.05 -21.73 2.36
CA HIS A 373 -23.49 -21.74 2.05
C HIS A 373 -24.27 -20.64 2.78
N GLU A 374 -23.96 -20.39 4.05
CA GLU A 374 -24.56 -19.27 4.80
C GLU A 374 -24.22 -17.91 4.16
N GLU A 375 -22.99 -17.75 3.67
CA GLU A 375 -22.54 -16.55 2.99
C GLU A 375 -23.21 -16.36 1.63
N LYS A 376 -23.31 -17.43 0.82
CA LYS A 376 -24.09 -17.43 -0.42
C LYS A 376 -25.55 -17.06 -0.14
N ALA A 377 -26.18 -17.67 0.87
CA ALA A 377 -27.55 -17.35 1.26
C ALA A 377 -27.74 -15.90 1.75
N LYS A 378 -26.74 -15.29 2.39
CA LYS A 378 -26.76 -13.85 2.75
C LYS A 378 -26.65 -12.95 1.53
N GLN A 379 -25.83 -13.32 0.56
CA GLN A 379 -25.70 -12.60 -0.71
C GLN A 379 -26.99 -12.71 -1.55
N ASP A 380 -27.66 -13.86 -1.47
CA ASP A 380 -28.92 -14.14 -2.18
C ASP A 380 -30.17 -13.58 -1.46
N ALA A 381 -30.06 -13.17 -0.19
CA ALA A 381 -31.17 -12.61 0.58
C ALA A 381 -31.47 -11.15 0.16
N GLU A 382 -32.71 -10.84 -0.20
CA GLU A 382 -33.09 -9.47 -0.58
C GLU A 382 -32.78 -8.46 0.55
N PRO A 383 -32.00 -7.40 0.28
CA PRO A 383 -31.65 -6.41 1.29
C PRO A 383 -32.91 -5.70 1.79
N ALA A 384 -33.12 -5.72 3.11
CA ALA A 384 -34.32 -5.21 3.76
C ALA A 384 -34.22 -3.71 4.08
N TRP A 385 -35.36 -3.01 4.01
CA TRP A 385 -35.47 -1.62 4.43
C TRP A 385 -35.19 -1.48 5.95
N ASN A 386 -34.33 -0.54 6.34
CA ASN A 386 -34.03 -0.20 7.72
C ASN A 386 -33.40 1.22 7.85
N PRO A 387 -33.97 2.16 8.64
CA PRO A 387 -35.23 2.03 9.36
C PRO A 387 -36.45 2.10 8.42
N THR A 388 -37.61 1.67 8.90
CA THR A 388 -38.89 1.79 8.20
C THR A 388 -39.83 2.77 8.91
N ASN A 389 -40.78 3.33 8.17
CA ASN A 389 -41.89 4.10 8.74
C ASN A 389 -42.93 3.16 9.38
N LYS A 390 -44.00 3.76 9.93
CA LYS A 390 -45.11 3.04 10.59
C LYS A 390 -45.85 2.05 9.68
N HIS A 391 -45.71 2.21 8.36
CA HIS A 391 -46.33 1.37 7.33
C HIS A 391 -45.34 0.36 6.73
N GLY A 392 -44.15 0.22 7.31
CA GLY A 392 -43.10 -0.69 6.80
C GLY A 392 -42.35 -0.18 5.56
N GLY A 393 -42.65 1.04 5.08
CA GLY A 393 -41.95 1.64 3.95
C GLY A 393 -40.60 2.26 4.35
N PRO A 394 -39.63 2.38 3.42
CA PRO A 394 -38.34 2.99 3.72
C PRO A 394 -38.46 4.46 4.14
N VAL A 395 -37.56 4.89 5.01
CA VAL A 395 -37.36 6.32 5.32
C VAL A 395 -36.02 6.81 4.79
N ARG A 396 -35.86 8.13 4.71
CA ARG A 396 -34.60 8.75 4.28
C ARG A 396 -33.43 8.27 5.15
N GLY A 397 -32.37 7.76 4.51
CA GLY A 397 -31.15 7.31 5.14
C GLY A 397 -30.23 6.60 4.15
N LEU A 398 -28.94 6.51 4.47
CA LEU A 398 -27.92 5.88 3.60
C LEU A 398 -28.26 4.41 3.31
N HIS A 399 -28.50 3.59 4.35
CA HIS A 399 -28.84 2.17 4.22
C HIS A 399 -30.01 1.94 3.25
N ASN A 400 -31.14 2.64 3.44
CA ASN A 400 -32.28 2.52 2.53
C ASN A 400 -31.95 3.00 1.11
N THR A 401 -31.04 3.96 0.95
CA THR A 401 -30.59 4.39 -0.38
C THR A 401 -29.78 3.30 -1.07
N VAL A 402 -28.86 2.64 -0.34
CA VAL A 402 -28.11 1.47 -0.82
C VAL A 402 -29.07 0.33 -1.22
N VAL A 403 -30.02 -0.02 -0.35
CA VAL A 403 -31.04 -1.05 -0.62
C VAL A 403 -31.85 -0.70 -1.86
N ALA A 404 -32.23 0.57 -2.04
CA ALA A 404 -32.98 1.01 -3.21
C ALA A 404 -32.19 0.85 -4.50
N LEU A 405 -30.90 1.22 -4.51
CA LEU A 405 -30.00 1.04 -5.66
C LEU A 405 -29.78 -0.44 -6.00
N GLN A 406 -29.63 -1.29 -4.98
CA GLN A 406 -29.53 -2.75 -5.16
C GLN A 406 -30.82 -3.35 -5.75
N ARG A 407 -31.98 -2.93 -5.24
CA ARG A 407 -33.30 -3.38 -5.75
C ARG A 407 -33.63 -2.84 -7.14
N LEU A 408 -33.03 -1.73 -7.55
CA LEU A 408 -33.04 -1.30 -8.95
C LEU A 408 -32.22 -2.25 -9.83
N GLY A 409 -31.25 -2.96 -9.26
CA GLY A 409 -30.27 -3.74 -10.01
C GLY A 409 -29.17 -2.85 -10.60
N LEU A 410 -28.84 -1.74 -9.93
CA LEU A 410 -27.73 -0.88 -10.30
C LEU A 410 -26.42 -1.65 -10.12
N LYS A 411 -25.70 -1.85 -11.22
CA LYS A 411 -24.32 -2.33 -11.19
C LYS A 411 -23.42 -1.15 -10.87
N CYS A 412 -22.58 -1.30 -9.86
CA CYS A 412 -21.60 -0.31 -9.45
C CYS A 412 -20.22 -0.97 -9.49
N SER A 413 -19.21 -0.28 -9.98
CA SER A 413 -17.82 -0.72 -9.90
C SER A 413 -16.86 0.47 -9.74
N HIS A 414 -15.68 0.23 -9.19
CA HIS A 414 -14.62 1.23 -9.07
C HIS A 414 -13.38 0.80 -9.86
N ASP A 415 -12.94 1.65 -10.79
CA ASP A 415 -11.71 1.43 -11.56
C ASP A 415 -10.51 1.97 -10.77
N LEU A 416 -9.60 1.11 -10.33
CA LEU A 416 -8.42 1.48 -9.56
C LEU A 416 -7.37 2.24 -10.39
N PHE A 417 -7.37 2.07 -11.71
CA PHE A 417 -6.41 2.73 -12.59
C PHE A 417 -6.89 4.13 -12.99
N ARG A 418 -8.15 4.23 -13.42
CA ARG A 418 -8.78 5.53 -13.75
C ARG A 418 -9.28 6.28 -12.54
N ARG A 419 -9.39 5.61 -11.38
CA ARG A 419 -9.90 6.12 -10.10
C ARG A 419 -11.31 6.74 -10.22
N CYS A 420 -12.10 6.23 -11.16
CA CYS A 420 -13.47 6.65 -11.40
C CYS A 420 -14.46 5.59 -10.92
N ASN A 421 -15.67 6.04 -10.58
CA ASN A 421 -16.77 5.15 -10.20
C ASN A 421 -17.64 4.94 -11.42
N ASN A 422 -17.86 3.69 -11.80
CA ASN A 422 -18.69 3.34 -12.94
C ASN A 422 -20.03 2.78 -12.44
N ILE A 423 -21.08 3.15 -13.14
CA ILE A 423 -22.43 2.65 -12.92
C ILE A 423 -23.02 2.05 -14.20
N GLY A 424 -23.91 1.09 -14.05
CA GLY A 424 -24.63 0.48 -15.16
C GLY A 424 -26.00 -0.02 -14.74
N HIS A 425 -27.02 0.25 -15.54
CA HIS A 425 -28.38 -0.21 -15.29
C HIS A 425 -29.15 -0.35 -16.61
N HIS A 426 -30.00 -1.37 -16.71
CA HIS A 426 -30.73 -1.70 -17.94
C HIS A 426 -31.65 -0.58 -18.44
N GLU A 427 -32.21 0.25 -17.55
CA GLU A 427 -33.03 1.42 -17.90
C GLU A 427 -32.26 2.74 -17.96
N LEU A 428 -30.98 2.75 -17.59
CA LEU A 428 -30.11 3.93 -17.63
C LEU A 428 -28.94 3.71 -18.57
N GLN A 429 -29.15 3.01 -19.70
CA GLN A 429 -28.07 2.73 -20.66
C GLN A 429 -27.39 4.02 -21.16
N GLU A 430 -28.15 5.11 -21.30
CA GLU A 430 -27.63 6.43 -21.67
C GLU A 430 -26.68 7.05 -20.62
N PHE A 431 -26.72 6.54 -19.39
CA PHE A 431 -25.90 7.00 -18.26
C PHE A 431 -24.94 5.91 -17.76
N ALA A 432 -24.81 4.80 -18.50
CA ALA A 432 -23.84 3.76 -18.18
C ALA A 432 -22.42 4.27 -18.46
N GLY A 433 -21.50 3.97 -17.55
CA GLY A 433 -20.13 4.51 -17.57
C GLY A 433 -19.85 5.30 -16.31
N GLU A 434 -19.04 6.35 -16.42
CA GLU A 434 -18.60 7.14 -15.27
C GLU A 434 -19.76 7.84 -14.57
N PHE A 435 -19.80 7.71 -13.24
CA PHE A 435 -20.81 8.30 -12.38
C PHE A 435 -20.73 9.82 -12.41
N SER A 436 -21.77 10.44 -12.98
CA SER A 436 -21.86 11.88 -13.18
C SER A 436 -22.95 12.54 -12.32
N ASP A 437 -22.89 13.87 -12.19
CA ASP A 437 -23.93 14.66 -11.50
C ASP A 437 -25.33 14.43 -12.09
N LEU A 438 -25.42 14.24 -13.41
CA LEU A 438 -26.69 13.93 -14.08
C LEU A 438 -27.21 12.55 -13.70
N ALA A 439 -26.33 11.54 -13.62
CA ALA A 439 -26.69 10.21 -13.16
C ALA A 439 -27.18 10.24 -11.70
N GLU A 440 -26.55 11.03 -10.82
CA GLU A 440 -27.00 11.24 -9.44
C GLU A 440 -28.46 11.75 -9.37
N VAL A 441 -28.77 12.77 -10.17
CA VAL A 441 -30.12 13.35 -10.26
C VAL A 441 -31.14 12.31 -10.74
N MET A 442 -30.78 11.51 -11.74
CA MET A 442 -31.66 10.49 -12.32
C MET A 442 -31.91 9.32 -11.36
N LEU A 443 -30.86 8.83 -10.67
CA LEU A 443 -30.99 7.80 -9.64
C LEU A 443 -31.90 8.26 -8.50
N ARG A 444 -31.74 9.51 -8.04
CA ARG A 444 -32.64 10.10 -7.02
C ARG A 444 -34.10 10.11 -7.48
N LYS A 445 -34.35 10.46 -8.75
CA LYS A 445 -35.70 10.45 -9.33
C LYS A 445 -36.29 9.03 -9.33
N LEU A 446 -35.52 8.03 -9.79
CA LEU A 446 -35.96 6.63 -9.82
C LEU A 446 -36.28 6.08 -8.43
N ILE A 447 -35.45 6.40 -7.42
CA ILE A 447 -35.69 5.97 -6.04
C ILE A 447 -37.02 6.53 -5.52
N ARG A 448 -37.30 7.81 -5.80
CA ARG A 448 -38.56 8.47 -5.41
C ARG A 448 -39.78 7.83 -6.07
N GLU A 449 -39.68 7.56 -7.37
CA GLU A 449 -40.78 7.00 -8.16
C GLU A 449 -41.08 5.53 -7.79
N ARG A 450 -40.05 4.71 -7.56
CA ARG A 450 -40.24 3.27 -7.28
C ARG A 450 -40.48 2.94 -5.82
N PHE A 451 -39.84 3.65 -4.90
CA PHE A 451 -39.83 3.27 -3.48
C PHE A 451 -40.50 4.31 -2.56
N GLY A 452 -40.96 5.44 -3.10
CA GLY A 452 -41.82 6.39 -2.38
C GLY A 452 -41.12 7.19 -1.29
N PHE A 453 -39.79 7.25 -1.27
CA PHE A 453 -39.02 8.10 -0.37
C PHE A 453 -37.97 8.92 -1.12
N ASP A 454 -37.59 10.06 -0.56
CA ASP A 454 -36.51 10.90 -1.10
C ASP A 454 -35.23 10.68 -0.28
N PRO A 455 -34.16 10.13 -0.89
CA PRO A 455 -32.87 9.98 -0.21
C PRO A 455 -32.21 11.34 0.10
N GLY A 456 -32.60 12.42 -0.59
CA GLY A 456 -31.87 13.69 -0.56
C GLY A 456 -30.63 13.65 -1.47
N LYS A 457 -29.90 14.76 -1.55
CA LYS A 457 -28.72 14.88 -2.43
C LYS A 457 -27.55 14.02 -1.92
N ASP A 458 -27.28 14.07 -0.62
CA ASP A 458 -26.06 13.49 -0.06
C ASP A 458 -26.03 11.95 -0.12
N TYR A 459 -27.16 11.28 0.13
CA TYR A 459 -27.17 9.81 0.26
C TYR A 459 -27.07 9.05 -1.06
N VAL A 460 -27.43 9.66 -2.21
CA VAL A 460 -27.29 8.95 -3.50
C VAL A 460 -25.82 8.77 -3.85
N LYS A 461 -25.05 9.86 -3.76
CA LYS A 461 -23.61 9.82 -3.96
C LYS A 461 -22.92 8.87 -3.00
N ASP A 462 -23.18 9.00 -1.70
CA ASP A 462 -22.58 8.14 -0.68
C ASP A 462 -22.93 6.65 -0.90
N ALA A 463 -24.17 6.33 -1.27
CA ALA A 463 -24.59 4.96 -1.55
C ALA A 463 -23.94 4.38 -2.81
N VAL A 464 -23.78 5.18 -3.87
CA VAL A 464 -23.04 4.75 -5.07
C VAL A 464 -21.57 4.49 -4.74
N LEU A 465 -20.93 5.40 -3.98
CA LEU A 465 -19.55 5.22 -3.53
C LEU A 465 -19.38 3.96 -2.68
N GLU A 466 -20.32 3.67 -1.77
CA GLU A 466 -20.32 2.45 -0.95
C GLU A 466 -20.43 1.19 -1.81
N LEU A 467 -21.33 1.17 -2.79
CA LEU A 467 -21.50 0.04 -3.71
C LEU A 467 -20.30 -0.16 -4.65
N CYS A 468 -19.72 0.93 -5.17
CA CYS A 468 -18.50 0.89 -6.00
C CYS A 468 -17.29 0.40 -5.21
N ALA A 469 -17.14 0.81 -3.94
CA ALA A 469 -16.04 0.36 -3.08
C ALA A 469 -16.06 -1.16 -2.82
N GLY A 470 -17.25 -1.78 -2.84
CA GLY A 470 -17.40 -3.23 -2.74
C GLY A 470 -17.08 -4.01 -4.02
N ASN A 471 -16.91 -3.33 -5.17
CA ASN A 471 -16.67 -3.96 -6.47
C ASN A 471 -15.57 -3.22 -7.25
N THR A 472 -14.30 -3.51 -6.93
CA THR A 472 -13.15 -2.85 -7.54
C THR A 472 -12.51 -3.71 -8.63
N TYR A 473 -11.95 -3.07 -9.65
CA TYR A 473 -11.19 -3.71 -10.73
C TYR A 473 -10.08 -2.77 -11.22
N ASP A 474 -9.17 -3.24 -12.07
CA ASP A 474 -8.03 -2.45 -12.54
C ASP A 474 -7.94 -2.52 -14.07
N ALA A 475 -8.51 -1.52 -14.76
CA ALA A 475 -8.68 -1.58 -16.20
C ALA A 475 -7.36 -1.78 -16.97
N LEU A 476 -6.24 -1.26 -16.48
CA LEU A 476 -4.95 -1.43 -17.14
C LEU A 476 -4.40 -2.85 -16.95
N ARG A 477 -4.53 -3.43 -15.76
CA ARG A 477 -4.14 -4.83 -15.53
C ARG A 477 -5.04 -5.79 -16.27
N ASP A 478 -6.33 -5.51 -16.32
CA ASP A 478 -7.30 -6.30 -17.07
C ASP A 478 -7.00 -6.24 -18.57
N HIS A 479 -6.64 -5.05 -19.09
CA HIS A 479 -6.18 -4.90 -20.47
C HIS A 479 -4.94 -5.76 -20.76
N LEU A 480 -3.89 -5.68 -19.92
CA LEU A 480 -2.69 -6.51 -20.07
C LEU A 480 -3.00 -8.01 -20.00
N SER A 481 -3.90 -8.42 -19.12
CA SER A 481 -4.32 -9.82 -18.95
C SER A 481 -5.17 -10.32 -20.12
N SER A 482 -5.85 -9.41 -20.83
CA SER A 482 -6.66 -9.71 -22.01
C SER A 482 -5.86 -9.81 -23.31
N LEU A 483 -4.57 -9.46 -23.28
CA LEU A 483 -3.70 -9.52 -24.46
C LEU A 483 -3.62 -10.96 -25.02
N PRO A 484 -3.50 -11.12 -26.35
CA PRO A 484 -3.22 -12.42 -26.93
C PRO A 484 -1.88 -12.94 -26.41
N LYS A 485 -1.75 -14.28 -26.31
CA LYS A 485 -0.44 -14.89 -26.03
C LYS A 485 0.59 -14.39 -27.05
N TRP A 486 1.80 -14.11 -26.56
CA TRP A 486 2.90 -13.71 -27.44
C TRP A 486 3.17 -14.82 -28.47
N ASP A 487 3.23 -14.43 -29.73
CA ASP A 487 3.39 -15.33 -30.87
C ASP A 487 4.84 -15.82 -31.10
N GLY A 488 5.77 -15.41 -30.21
CA GLY A 488 7.18 -15.79 -30.25
C GLY A 488 8.03 -15.01 -31.26
N LYS A 489 7.44 -14.10 -32.06
CA LYS A 489 8.22 -13.26 -32.97
C LYS A 489 8.71 -12.02 -32.22
N GLN A 490 10.01 -11.78 -32.32
CA GLN A 490 10.68 -10.64 -31.70
C GLN A 490 10.42 -9.37 -32.51
N ARG A 491 9.59 -8.47 -31.99
CA ARG A 491 9.26 -7.15 -32.56
C ARG A 491 9.71 -6.01 -31.65
N LEU A 492 9.73 -6.23 -30.34
CA LEU A 492 9.96 -5.22 -29.34
C LEU A 492 11.32 -4.51 -29.47
N ASP A 493 12.38 -5.22 -29.88
CA ASP A 493 13.68 -4.58 -30.04
C ASP A 493 13.77 -3.73 -31.32
N SER A 494 12.88 -3.90 -32.30
CA SER A 494 12.97 -3.21 -33.58
C SER A 494 11.80 -2.25 -33.86
N TRP A 495 10.82 -2.12 -32.96
CA TRP A 495 9.56 -1.42 -33.25
C TRP A 495 9.77 0.05 -33.68
N LEU A 496 10.72 0.76 -33.07
CA LEU A 496 11.06 2.12 -33.48
C LEU A 496 11.56 2.20 -34.92
N CYS A 497 12.36 1.22 -35.33
CA CYS A 497 12.93 1.18 -36.67
C CYS A 497 11.89 0.71 -37.68
N ALA A 498 11.17 -0.37 -37.35
CA ALA A 498 10.21 -1.04 -38.22
C ALA A 498 8.96 -0.20 -38.49
N TYR A 499 8.49 0.57 -37.50
CA TYR A 499 7.23 1.30 -37.61
C TYR A 499 7.41 2.82 -37.65
N LEU A 500 8.50 3.38 -37.10
CA LEU A 500 8.70 4.83 -37.07
C LEU A 500 9.85 5.33 -37.96
N GLY A 501 10.48 4.44 -38.74
CA GLY A 501 11.56 4.78 -39.65
C GLY A 501 12.83 5.28 -38.93
N VAL A 502 12.98 4.96 -37.65
CA VAL A 502 14.16 5.34 -36.85
C VAL A 502 15.38 4.55 -37.32
N GLU A 503 16.55 5.21 -37.35
CA GLU A 503 17.81 4.54 -37.66
C GLU A 503 18.07 3.35 -36.73
N ASP A 504 18.42 2.21 -37.32
CA ASP A 504 18.66 0.97 -36.60
C ASP A 504 20.06 0.90 -36.00
N ASN A 505 20.14 1.00 -34.67
CA ASN A 505 21.37 0.81 -33.90
C ASN A 505 21.07 0.28 -32.49
N SER A 506 22.11 -0.07 -31.73
CA SER A 506 21.95 -0.66 -30.40
C SER A 506 21.21 0.25 -29.41
N TYR A 507 21.31 1.58 -29.57
CA TYR A 507 20.57 2.52 -28.74
C TYR A 507 19.08 2.57 -29.07
N THR A 508 18.71 2.70 -30.34
CA THR A 508 17.30 2.82 -30.73
C THR A 508 16.54 1.54 -30.42
N ARG A 509 17.17 0.37 -30.64
CA ARG A 509 16.61 -0.92 -30.23
C ARG A 509 16.34 -1.01 -28.73
N GLU A 510 17.37 -0.72 -27.92
CA GLU A 510 17.27 -0.88 -26.47
C GLU A 510 16.36 0.18 -25.84
N ALA A 511 16.42 1.44 -26.29
CA ALA A 511 15.57 2.51 -25.76
C ALA A 511 14.08 2.26 -26.02
N GLY A 512 13.73 1.78 -27.22
CA GLY A 512 12.35 1.42 -27.56
C GLY A 512 11.82 0.27 -26.70
N ALA A 513 12.59 -0.80 -26.56
CA ALA A 513 12.20 -1.96 -25.75
C ALA A 513 12.10 -1.62 -24.26
N LEU A 514 13.09 -0.90 -23.71
CA LEU A 514 13.11 -0.52 -22.29
C LEU A 514 11.99 0.45 -21.92
N TRP A 515 11.59 1.35 -22.84
CA TRP A 515 10.49 2.27 -22.58
C TRP A 515 9.14 1.54 -22.47
N MET A 516 8.87 0.59 -23.37
CA MET A 516 7.68 -0.27 -23.28
C MET A 516 7.73 -1.20 -22.05
N LEU A 517 8.89 -1.78 -21.73
CA LEU A 517 9.07 -2.56 -20.50
C LEU A 517 8.85 -1.71 -19.24
N GLY A 518 9.28 -0.44 -19.26
CA GLY A 518 9.03 0.51 -18.19
C GLY A 518 7.53 0.79 -18.00
N ALA A 519 6.77 0.85 -19.10
CA ALA A 519 5.32 1.01 -19.09
C ALA A 519 4.63 -0.23 -18.47
N VAL A 520 4.99 -1.44 -18.90
CA VAL A 520 4.48 -2.70 -18.31
C VAL A 520 4.86 -2.80 -16.83
N ALA A 521 6.10 -2.48 -16.48
CA ALA A 521 6.55 -2.51 -15.09
C ALA A 521 5.76 -1.53 -14.22
N ARG A 522 5.45 -0.32 -14.70
CA ARG A 522 4.61 0.65 -13.97
C ARG A 522 3.13 0.22 -13.87
N ALA A 523 2.63 -0.55 -14.84
CA ALA A 523 1.29 -1.11 -14.80
C ALA A 523 1.14 -2.21 -13.73
N LEU A 524 2.12 -3.12 -13.65
CA LEU A 524 2.09 -4.30 -12.77
C LEU A 524 2.69 -4.04 -11.39
N GLN A 525 3.72 -3.20 -11.31
CA GLN A 525 4.38 -2.74 -10.08
C GLN A 525 4.28 -1.20 -9.95
N PRO A 526 3.11 -0.66 -9.55
CA PRO A 526 2.91 0.77 -9.38
C PRO A 526 4.01 1.43 -8.53
N GLY A 527 4.54 2.55 -9.01
CA GLY A 527 5.61 3.29 -8.38
C GLY A 527 7.02 2.72 -8.59
N VAL A 528 7.20 1.70 -9.43
CA VAL A 528 8.55 1.28 -9.86
C VAL A 528 9.30 2.46 -10.50
N LYS A 529 10.59 2.55 -10.18
CA LYS A 529 11.43 3.62 -10.65
C LYS A 529 11.73 3.47 -12.14
N PHE A 530 11.46 4.53 -12.90
CA PHE A 530 11.79 4.64 -14.32
C PHE A 530 12.12 6.11 -14.62
N ASP A 531 13.41 6.42 -14.76
CA ASP A 531 13.93 7.79 -14.84
C ASP A 531 14.09 8.27 -16.30
N HIS A 532 13.37 7.67 -17.24
CA HIS A 532 13.59 7.89 -18.67
C HIS A 532 12.28 8.23 -19.40
N MET A 533 12.42 8.97 -20.50
CA MET A 533 11.36 9.44 -21.36
C MET A 533 11.82 9.28 -22.80
N LEU A 534 11.04 8.56 -23.60
CA LEU A 534 11.26 8.46 -25.05
C LEU A 534 10.87 9.80 -25.68
N VAL A 535 11.70 10.33 -26.59
CA VAL A 535 11.38 11.57 -27.31
C VAL A 535 11.44 11.33 -28.81
N LEU A 536 10.29 11.40 -29.47
CA LEU A 536 10.18 11.30 -30.92
C LEU A 536 10.46 12.68 -31.54
N VAL A 537 11.57 12.76 -32.27
CA VAL A 537 12.00 13.95 -33.02
C VAL A 537 11.73 13.70 -34.49
N GLY A 538 11.12 14.64 -35.21
CA GLY A 538 10.91 14.47 -36.65
C GLY A 538 10.03 15.56 -37.23
N ALA A 539 9.91 15.62 -38.56
CA ALA A 539 9.10 16.64 -39.22
C ALA A 539 7.64 16.66 -38.72
N GLN A 540 6.97 17.80 -38.89
CA GLN A 540 5.54 17.89 -38.59
C GLN A 540 4.75 16.95 -39.49
N GLY A 541 3.70 16.32 -38.96
CA GLY A 541 2.83 15.44 -39.74
C GLY A 541 3.32 14.00 -39.92
N VAL A 542 4.52 13.64 -39.44
CA VAL A 542 5.04 12.25 -39.53
C VAL A 542 4.34 11.26 -38.57
N GLY A 543 3.25 11.62 -37.89
CA GLY A 543 2.47 10.67 -37.08
C GLY A 543 3.02 10.33 -35.68
N LYS A 544 3.95 11.13 -35.12
CA LYS A 544 4.58 10.87 -33.79
C LYS A 544 3.56 10.69 -32.66
N SER A 545 2.66 11.66 -32.49
CA SER A 545 1.62 11.63 -31.45
C SER A 545 0.62 10.49 -31.71
N THR A 546 0.27 10.24 -32.97
CA THR A 546 -0.61 9.14 -33.38
C THR A 546 -0.01 7.78 -33.04
N ALA A 547 1.30 7.58 -33.23
CA ALA A 547 1.97 6.34 -32.85
C ALA A 547 1.88 6.06 -31.33
N LEU A 548 2.09 7.10 -30.50
CA LEU A 548 1.96 6.99 -29.04
C LEU A 548 0.52 6.68 -28.62
N ARG A 549 -0.47 7.32 -29.27
CA ARG A 549 -1.89 7.04 -29.05
C ARG A 549 -2.29 5.64 -29.47
N ILE A 550 -1.80 5.16 -30.61
CA ILE A 550 -2.01 3.77 -31.06
C ILE A 550 -1.47 2.79 -30.02
N LEU A 551 -0.24 3.01 -29.54
CA LEU A 551 0.36 2.14 -28.54
C LEU A 551 -0.44 2.10 -27.25
N ALA A 552 -0.90 3.25 -26.75
CA ALA A 552 -1.65 3.28 -25.49
C ALA A 552 -3.09 2.75 -25.64
N GLY A 553 -3.72 2.96 -26.80
CA GLY A 553 -5.18 2.96 -26.92
C GLY A 553 -5.75 4.33 -26.52
N ASP A 554 -6.85 4.75 -27.16
CA ASP A 554 -7.49 6.04 -26.88
C ASP A 554 -7.88 6.18 -25.39
N GLU A 555 -8.16 5.06 -24.75
CA GLU A 555 -8.65 4.98 -23.39
C GLU A 555 -7.55 5.02 -22.32
N PHE A 556 -6.27 4.95 -22.73
CA PHE A 556 -5.10 5.02 -21.84
C PHE A 556 -4.05 6.04 -22.32
N PHE A 557 -4.42 6.94 -23.23
CA PHE A 557 -3.57 8.01 -23.74
C PHE A 557 -3.97 9.37 -23.14
N SER A 558 -2.99 10.22 -22.84
CA SER A 558 -3.23 11.63 -22.50
C SER A 558 -2.20 12.53 -23.16
N ASP A 559 -2.65 13.58 -23.84
CA ASP A 559 -1.85 14.70 -24.36
C ASP A 559 -2.11 16.00 -23.57
N ALA A 560 -2.76 15.90 -22.40
CA ALA A 560 -3.06 17.03 -21.54
C ALA A 560 -1.77 17.68 -21.02
N ASN A 561 -1.65 19.00 -21.21
CA ASN A 561 -0.47 19.74 -20.79
C ASN A 561 -0.41 19.88 -19.26
N PHE A 562 0.29 18.96 -18.59
CA PHE A 562 0.54 19.05 -17.15
C PHE A 562 1.68 19.99 -16.78
N LEU A 563 2.55 20.41 -17.71
CA LEU A 563 3.66 21.32 -17.42
C LEU A 563 3.17 22.76 -17.17
N GLY A 564 2.03 23.13 -17.76
CA GLY A 564 1.32 24.38 -17.49
C GLY A 564 0.42 24.34 -16.25
N ALA A 565 0.37 23.22 -15.53
CA ALA A 565 -0.48 23.05 -14.35
C ALA A 565 -0.12 24.06 -13.26
N ARG A 566 -1.14 24.67 -12.68
CA ARG A 566 -0.99 25.69 -11.63
C ARG A 566 -0.69 25.08 -10.26
N ASP A 567 -1.16 23.87 -10.05
CA ASP A 567 -1.04 23.14 -8.79
C ASP A 567 -0.95 21.61 -9.03
N SER A 568 -0.71 20.87 -7.96
CA SER A 568 -0.60 19.42 -8.02
C SER A 568 -1.92 18.69 -8.26
N ARG A 569 -3.08 19.39 -8.19
CA ARG A 569 -4.37 18.81 -8.55
C ARG A 569 -4.48 18.70 -10.07
N GLU A 570 -4.19 19.77 -10.79
CA GLU A 570 -4.23 19.77 -12.27
C GLU A 570 -3.28 18.72 -12.87
N VAL A 571 -2.11 18.49 -12.26
CA VAL A 571 -1.20 17.41 -12.67
C VAL A 571 -1.82 16.03 -12.45
N LEU A 572 -2.47 15.80 -11.31
CA LEU A 572 -3.15 14.53 -11.04
C LEU A 572 -4.28 14.30 -12.04
N GLU A 573 -5.11 15.31 -12.30
CA GLU A 573 -6.24 15.23 -13.23
C GLU A 573 -5.75 14.95 -14.67
N ALA A 574 -4.66 15.59 -15.12
CA ALA A 574 -4.10 15.39 -16.46
C ALA A 574 -3.47 14.00 -16.69
N THR A 575 -3.06 13.31 -15.61
CA THR A 575 -2.34 12.03 -15.67
C THR A 575 -3.19 10.83 -15.23
N GLU A 576 -4.39 11.09 -14.71
CA GLU A 576 -5.34 10.08 -14.23
C GLU A 576 -5.82 9.17 -15.36
N GLY A 577 -5.75 7.85 -15.13
CA GLY A 577 -6.18 6.85 -16.13
C GLY A 577 -5.30 6.76 -17.38
N ALA A 578 -4.22 7.54 -17.49
CA ALA A 578 -3.30 7.47 -18.62
C ALA A 578 -2.19 6.44 -18.36
N TRP A 579 -1.82 5.66 -19.37
CA TRP A 579 -0.66 4.77 -19.36
C TRP A 579 0.52 5.39 -20.11
N ILE A 580 0.25 6.12 -21.19
CA ILE A 580 1.22 6.95 -21.91
C ILE A 580 0.73 8.40 -21.85
N VAL A 581 1.57 9.26 -21.29
CA VAL A 581 1.34 10.70 -21.22
C VAL A 581 2.31 11.39 -22.18
N GLU A 582 1.78 12.04 -23.21
CA GLU A 582 2.53 12.81 -24.18
C GLU A 582 2.82 14.23 -23.67
N CYS A 583 4.09 14.65 -23.76
CA CYS A 583 4.49 16.04 -23.68
C CYS A 583 4.73 16.56 -25.10
N ALA A 584 3.71 17.19 -25.67
CA ALA A 584 3.79 17.79 -27.00
C ALA A 584 4.67 19.06 -26.99
N GLU A 585 5.32 19.32 -28.13
CA GLU A 585 6.08 20.55 -28.41
C GLU A 585 7.20 20.89 -27.41
N LEU A 586 8.07 19.93 -27.09
CA LEU A 586 9.20 20.14 -26.17
C LEU A 586 10.11 21.34 -26.53
N ALA A 587 10.14 21.76 -27.80
CA ALA A 587 10.94 22.89 -28.24
C ALA A 587 10.46 24.24 -27.69
N GLY A 588 9.15 24.40 -27.43
CA GLY A 588 8.55 25.64 -26.96
C GLY A 588 8.63 25.86 -25.45
N MET A 589 9.08 24.85 -24.70
CA MET A 589 9.19 24.91 -23.24
C MET A 589 10.20 25.98 -22.80
N HIS A 590 9.92 26.68 -21.70
CA HIS A 590 10.92 27.51 -21.04
C HIS A 590 11.87 26.65 -20.18
N ARG A 591 13.02 27.22 -19.80
CA ARG A 591 14.01 26.53 -18.95
C ARG A 591 13.40 25.98 -17.65
N LYS A 592 12.47 26.72 -17.06
CA LYS A 592 11.73 26.30 -15.86
C LYS A 592 10.90 25.03 -16.12
N ASP A 593 10.19 24.98 -17.25
CA ASP A 593 9.34 23.84 -17.61
C ASP A 593 10.19 22.59 -17.89
N ALA A 594 11.37 22.77 -18.49
CA ALA A 594 12.32 21.69 -18.69
C ALA A 594 12.84 21.10 -17.36
N GLU A 595 13.10 21.93 -16.34
CA GLU A 595 13.46 21.46 -15.00
C GLU A 595 12.30 20.74 -14.31
N THR A 596 11.08 21.29 -14.40
CA THR A 596 9.85 20.63 -13.93
C THR A 596 9.69 19.26 -14.59
N LEU A 597 9.83 19.16 -15.91
CA LEU A 597 9.72 17.90 -16.63
C LEU A 597 10.76 16.87 -16.17
N LYS A 598 12.02 17.28 -15.94
CA LYS A 598 13.06 16.38 -15.40
C LYS A 598 12.70 15.85 -14.02
N TYR A 599 12.14 16.71 -13.16
CA TYR A 599 11.66 16.31 -11.85
C TYR A 599 10.50 15.33 -11.99
N GLU A 600 9.53 15.63 -12.85
CA GLU A 600 8.40 14.77 -13.14
C GLU A 600 8.87 13.40 -13.61
N ILE A 601 9.75 13.27 -14.61
CA ILE A 601 10.24 11.96 -15.10
C ILE A 601 10.69 11.02 -13.95
N THR A 602 11.32 11.55 -12.90
CA THR A 602 11.90 10.76 -11.81
C THR A 602 10.95 10.34 -10.69
N LYS A 603 9.72 10.88 -10.64
CA LYS A 603 8.83 10.55 -9.52
C LYS A 603 8.34 9.10 -9.60
N GLN A 604 8.17 8.53 -8.41
CA GLN A 604 7.55 7.22 -8.18
C GLN A 604 6.11 7.35 -7.67
N GLU A 605 5.71 8.53 -7.21
CA GLU A 605 4.39 8.82 -6.70
C GLU A 605 3.97 10.25 -7.03
N ASP A 606 2.68 10.44 -7.23
CA ASP A 606 2.03 11.71 -7.48
C ASP A 606 1.18 12.08 -6.27
N ARG A 607 1.38 13.28 -5.71
CA ARG A 607 0.66 13.75 -4.52
C ARG A 607 -0.09 15.03 -4.83
N GLY A 608 -1.39 15.03 -4.57
CA GLY A 608 -2.25 16.19 -4.77
C GLY A 608 -3.61 15.99 -4.13
N ARG A 609 -4.42 17.04 -4.08
CA ARG A 609 -5.76 17.00 -3.49
C ARG A 609 -6.80 17.16 -4.61
N PRO A 610 -7.49 16.09 -5.03
CA PRO A 610 -8.59 16.18 -5.98
C PRO A 610 -9.64 17.19 -5.51
N ALA A 611 -10.34 17.85 -6.44
CA ALA A 611 -11.31 18.91 -6.13
C ALA A 611 -12.40 18.46 -5.13
N TYR A 612 -12.81 17.19 -5.22
CA TYR A 612 -13.83 16.58 -4.36
C TYR A 612 -13.27 15.95 -3.07
N ALA A 613 -11.94 15.84 -2.93
CA ALA A 613 -11.31 15.23 -1.78
C ALA A 613 -11.09 16.23 -0.64
N ARG A 614 -11.32 15.78 0.61
CA ARG A 614 -11.00 16.59 1.81
C ARG A 614 -9.50 16.60 2.13
N ASN A 615 -8.82 15.50 1.82
CA ASN A 615 -7.41 15.29 2.11
C ASN A 615 -6.61 15.07 0.81
N PRO A 616 -5.31 15.41 0.77
CA PRO A 616 -4.43 15.00 -0.32
C PRO A 616 -4.34 13.48 -0.42
N VAL A 617 -4.26 12.98 -1.64
CA VAL A 617 -3.98 11.57 -1.95
C VAL A 617 -2.57 11.46 -2.52
N THR A 618 -1.92 10.34 -2.23
CA THR A 618 -0.64 9.96 -2.83
C THR A 618 -0.90 8.72 -3.69
N VAL A 619 -0.58 8.79 -4.97
CA VAL A 619 -0.85 7.75 -5.95
C VAL A 619 0.48 7.24 -6.50
N PRO A 620 0.79 5.93 -6.37
CA PRO A 620 1.97 5.37 -7.01
C PRO A 620 1.89 5.51 -8.53
N ARG A 621 2.98 5.89 -9.18
CA ARG A 621 2.96 6.21 -10.59
C ARG A 621 2.80 4.97 -11.47
N ARG A 622 1.88 5.05 -12.44
CA ARG A 622 1.53 3.94 -13.35
C ARG A 622 1.69 4.25 -14.84
N PHE A 623 2.02 5.49 -15.19
CA PHE A 623 2.21 5.93 -16.59
C PHE A 623 3.68 6.12 -16.95
N VAL A 624 4.02 6.11 -18.24
CA VAL A 624 5.31 6.58 -18.77
C VAL A 624 5.15 7.87 -19.55
N LEU A 625 6.20 8.69 -19.57
CA LEU A 625 6.23 9.91 -20.36
C LEU A 625 6.82 9.64 -21.74
N ALA A 626 6.23 10.26 -22.76
CA ALA A 626 6.79 10.37 -24.10
C ALA A 626 6.76 11.82 -24.58
N GLY A 627 7.77 12.24 -25.31
CA GLY A 627 7.86 13.58 -25.86
C GLY A 627 7.76 13.59 -27.36
N THR A 628 7.16 14.63 -27.92
CA THR A 628 7.20 14.87 -29.35
C THR A 628 7.72 16.27 -29.66
N THR A 629 8.54 16.37 -30.70
CA THR A 629 9.08 17.67 -31.14
C THR A 629 9.42 17.66 -32.62
N ASN A 630 9.24 18.82 -33.24
CA ASN A 630 9.70 19.07 -34.61
C ASN A 630 11.08 19.75 -34.64
N SER A 631 11.54 20.27 -33.50
CA SER A 631 12.87 20.91 -33.43
C SER A 631 13.95 19.85 -33.20
N PRO A 632 15.03 19.86 -34.02
CA PRO A 632 16.18 19.00 -33.79
C PRO A 632 16.97 19.42 -32.53
N ARG A 633 16.76 20.63 -32.01
CA ARG A 633 17.42 21.15 -30.79
C ARG A 633 16.37 21.58 -29.77
N PHE A 634 16.25 20.85 -28.67
CA PHE A 634 15.22 21.11 -27.64
C PHE A 634 15.73 20.98 -26.20
N LEU A 635 16.91 20.39 -25.97
CA LEU A 635 17.47 20.24 -24.63
C LEU A 635 18.17 21.54 -24.21
N GLN A 636 17.68 22.19 -23.15
CA GLN A 636 18.13 23.54 -22.75
C GLN A 636 19.20 23.58 -21.67
N ASP A 637 19.38 22.50 -20.92
CA ASP A 637 20.26 22.50 -19.75
C ASP A 637 21.27 21.36 -19.81
N GLU A 638 22.37 21.48 -19.08
CA GLU A 638 23.48 20.53 -19.12
C GLU A 638 23.24 19.30 -18.25
N THR A 639 22.44 19.45 -17.20
CA THR A 639 22.30 18.42 -16.19
C THR A 639 21.03 17.63 -16.43
N GLY A 640 21.13 16.31 -16.36
CA GLY A 640 19.94 15.48 -16.41
C GLY A 640 19.38 15.16 -17.79
N ASN A 641 20.06 15.54 -18.88
CA ASN A 641 19.68 15.16 -20.24
C ASN A 641 19.63 13.65 -20.48
N ARG A 642 20.34 12.87 -19.65
CA ARG A 642 20.28 11.40 -19.61
C ARG A 642 18.87 10.81 -19.46
N ARG A 643 17.90 11.62 -19.01
CA ARG A 643 16.49 11.25 -18.84
C ARG A 643 15.74 11.21 -20.17
N PHE A 644 16.23 11.91 -21.19
CA PHE A 644 15.59 11.97 -22.50
C PHE A 644 16.28 10.98 -23.45
N TRP A 645 15.50 10.12 -24.10
CA TRP A 645 15.95 9.24 -25.16
C TRP A 645 15.43 9.77 -26.51
N PRO A 646 16.12 10.77 -27.12
CA PRO A 646 15.74 11.29 -28.43
C PRO A 646 15.99 10.27 -29.53
N VAL A 647 14.99 10.05 -30.37
CA VAL A 647 15.07 9.20 -31.57
C VAL A 647 14.46 9.95 -32.76
N GLU A 648 15.07 9.85 -33.95
CA GLU A 648 14.59 10.53 -35.16
C GLU A 648 13.57 9.66 -35.89
N ALA A 649 12.29 10.01 -35.77
CA ALA A 649 11.24 9.42 -36.57
C ALA A 649 11.20 10.07 -37.96
N ALA A 650 11.14 9.23 -38.99
CA ALA A 650 11.10 9.64 -40.38
C ALA A 650 9.75 9.23 -41.00
N GLU A 651 9.76 8.22 -41.87
CA GLU A 651 8.54 7.66 -42.46
C GLU A 651 7.90 6.66 -41.49
N THR A 652 6.62 6.85 -41.16
CA THR A 652 5.92 6.03 -40.16
C THR A 652 4.87 5.13 -40.83
N ASP A 653 4.84 3.86 -40.41
CA ASP A 653 3.84 2.87 -40.80
C ASP A 653 2.89 2.64 -39.61
N LEU A 654 1.95 3.56 -39.46
CA LEU A 654 0.98 3.55 -38.36
C LEU A 654 -0.03 2.40 -38.48
N GLU A 655 -0.32 1.93 -39.69
CA GLU A 655 -1.22 0.80 -39.93
C GLU A 655 -0.58 -0.50 -39.46
N ALA A 656 0.70 -0.73 -39.80
CA ALA A 656 1.43 -1.88 -39.29
C ALA A 656 1.64 -1.82 -37.77
N LEU A 657 1.88 -0.62 -37.21
CA LEU A 657 1.96 -0.43 -35.77
C LEU A 657 0.65 -0.81 -35.08
N ALA A 658 -0.48 -0.33 -35.59
CA ALA A 658 -1.80 -0.64 -35.03
C ALA A 658 -2.12 -2.13 -35.11
N ARG A 659 -1.78 -2.79 -36.21
CA ARG A 659 -1.94 -4.24 -36.38
C ARG A 659 -1.13 -5.04 -35.37
N ASP A 660 0.13 -4.66 -35.14
CA ASP A 660 1.08 -5.42 -34.33
C ASP A 660 1.12 -4.98 -32.85
N ARG A 661 0.40 -3.92 -32.48
CA ARG A 661 0.34 -3.31 -31.14
C ARG A 661 0.21 -4.35 -30.02
N ASP A 662 -0.81 -5.20 -30.10
CA ASP A 662 -1.10 -6.16 -29.02
C ASP A 662 0.02 -7.18 -28.86
N GLN A 663 0.67 -7.57 -29.96
CA GLN A 663 1.82 -8.48 -29.92
C GLN A 663 3.09 -7.80 -29.39
N LEU A 664 3.26 -6.49 -29.61
CA LEU A 664 4.35 -5.72 -28.97
C LEU A 664 4.18 -5.68 -27.45
N TRP A 665 2.96 -5.42 -26.97
CA TRP A 665 2.68 -5.46 -25.53
C TRP A 665 2.75 -6.86 -24.95
N ALA A 666 2.26 -7.88 -25.66
CA ALA A 666 2.38 -9.27 -25.24
C ALA A 666 3.85 -9.72 -25.13
N GLU A 667 4.71 -9.30 -26.06
CA GLU A 667 6.15 -9.55 -25.99
C GLU A 667 6.79 -8.83 -24.79
N ALA A 668 6.46 -7.56 -24.55
CA ALA A 668 6.96 -6.80 -23.41
C ALA A 668 6.52 -7.43 -22.08
N LEU A 669 5.26 -7.87 -21.99
CA LEU A 669 4.71 -8.59 -20.83
C LEU A 669 5.46 -9.91 -20.60
N ALA A 670 5.59 -10.75 -21.63
CA ALA A 670 6.30 -12.01 -21.53
C ALA A 670 7.76 -11.84 -21.09
N ARG A 671 8.47 -10.82 -21.60
CA ARG A 671 9.84 -10.48 -21.17
C ARG A 671 9.87 -10.02 -19.71
N TYR A 672 8.89 -9.23 -19.27
CA TYR A 672 8.78 -8.79 -17.87
C TYR A 672 8.55 -9.97 -16.92
N GLU A 673 7.62 -10.86 -17.25
CA GLU A 673 7.32 -12.07 -16.49
C GLU A 673 8.52 -13.03 -16.45
N ALA A 674 9.18 -13.27 -17.59
CA ALA A 674 10.37 -14.10 -17.67
C ALA A 674 11.53 -13.58 -16.80
N SER A 675 11.57 -12.27 -16.51
CA SER A 675 12.54 -11.67 -15.59
C SER A 675 12.19 -11.83 -14.10
N GLY A 676 11.04 -12.44 -13.78
CA GLY A 676 10.48 -12.47 -12.42
C GLY A 676 10.10 -11.08 -11.90
N GLY A 677 9.65 -10.21 -12.80
CA GLY A 677 9.32 -8.81 -12.51
C GLY A 677 10.52 -7.90 -12.22
N ARG A 678 11.74 -8.33 -12.52
CA ARG A 678 13.00 -7.59 -12.26
C ARG A 678 13.75 -7.26 -13.55
N CYS A 679 13.09 -6.54 -14.45
CA CYS A 679 13.72 -6.03 -15.66
C CYS A 679 14.73 -4.92 -15.35
N ARG A 680 15.86 -4.92 -16.08
CA ARG A 680 16.74 -3.74 -16.16
C ARG A 680 16.02 -2.67 -16.96
N LEU A 681 15.80 -1.49 -16.38
CA LEU A 681 15.08 -0.37 -17.02
C LEU A 681 15.99 0.83 -17.38
N PHE A 682 17.27 0.56 -17.64
CA PHE A 682 18.26 1.59 -18.00
C PHE A 682 19.26 1.07 -19.04
N LEU A 683 19.74 1.96 -19.91
CA LEU A 683 20.71 1.65 -20.96
C LEU A 683 22.09 1.33 -20.40
N THR A 684 22.84 0.46 -21.08
CA THR A 684 24.23 0.13 -20.73
C THR A 684 25.11 0.02 -21.98
N GLY A 685 26.42 -0.15 -21.79
CA GLY A 685 27.35 -0.46 -22.88
C GLY A 685 27.34 0.55 -24.03
N GLU A 686 27.22 0.04 -25.25
CA GLU A 686 27.22 0.85 -26.48
C GLU A 686 25.98 1.73 -26.61
N ALA A 687 24.80 1.19 -26.33
CA ALA A 687 23.54 1.92 -26.40
C ALA A 687 23.55 3.17 -25.51
N LYS A 688 24.13 3.07 -24.31
CA LYS A 688 24.31 4.24 -23.43
C LYS A 688 25.19 5.33 -24.07
N ARG A 689 26.30 4.94 -24.72
CA ARG A 689 27.21 5.90 -25.38
C ARG A 689 26.53 6.58 -26.58
N LEU A 690 25.78 5.83 -27.37
CA LEU A 690 25.01 6.37 -28.49
C LEU A 690 23.87 7.28 -28.00
N ALA A 691 23.21 6.94 -26.91
CA ALA A 691 22.21 7.80 -26.27
C ALA A 691 22.81 9.14 -25.81
N GLU A 692 23.98 9.11 -25.16
CA GLU A 692 24.70 10.31 -24.72
C GLU A 692 25.08 11.20 -25.91
N ALA A 693 25.56 10.62 -27.01
CA ALA A 693 25.85 11.34 -28.24
C ALA A 693 24.58 11.95 -28.87
N ALA A 694 23.48 11.18 -28.91
CA ALA A 694 22.20 11.67 -29.41
C ALA A 694 21.67 12.84 -28.57
N GLN A 695 21.74 12.76 -27.24
CA GLN A 695 21.36 13.82 -26.31
C GLN A 695 22.21 15.09 -26.51
N GLU A 696 23.53 14.95 -26.65
CA GLU A 696 24.42 16.08 -26.94
C GLU A 696 24.05 16.75 -28.27
N GLY A 697 23.70 15.94 -29.28
CA GLY A 697 23.16 16.38 -30.56
C GLY A 697 21.83 17.13 -30.50
N ARG A 698 21.13 17.18 -29.35
CA ARG A 698 19.86 17.92 -29.18
C ARG A 698 19.96 19.18 -28.34
N ARG A 699 21.15 19.55 -27.85
CA ARG A 699 21.31 20.76 -27.04
C ARG A 699 20.98 22.03 -27.83
N LYS A 700 20.12 22.89 -27.27
CA LYS A 700 19.96 24.28 -27.74
C LYS A 700 21.24 25.06 -27.49
N ALA A 701 21.56 25.98 -28.39
CA ALA A 701 22.61 26.96 -28.14
C ALA A 701 22.14 27.96 -27.06
N ASP A 702 23.09 28.62 -26.41
CA ASP A 702 22.79 29.73 -25.50
C ASP A 702 22.37 30.96 -26.33
N ASP A 703 21.12 31.40 -26.17
CA ASP A 703 20.55 32.50 -26.95
C ASP A 703 21.33 33.82 -26.78
N GLY A 704 21.93 34.07 -25.61
CA GLY A 704 22.75 35.26 -25.37
C GLY A 704 24.09 35.20 -26.09
N LEU A 705 24.71 34.01 -26.18
CA LEU A 705 25.90 33.82 -27.02
C LEU A 705 25.56 33.94 -28.50
N VAL A 706 24.40 33.43 -28.93
CA VAL A 706 23.93 33.57 -30.32
C VAL A 706 23.73 35.05 -30.65
N GLU A 707 23.03 35.82 -29.82
CA GLU A 707 22.80 37.26 -30.03
C GLU A 707 24.12 38.05 -30.11
N GLN A 708 25.06 37.77 -29.20
CA GLN A 708 26.38 38.43 -29.22
C GLN A 708 27.22 38.10 -30.45
N LEU A 709 27.01 36.93 -31.06
CA LEU A 709 27.76 36.45 -32.21
C LEU A 709 27.02 36.61 -33.55
N GLU A 710 25.74 36.98 -33.54
CA GLU A 710 24.87 36.97 -34.71
C GLU A 710 25.43 37.80 -35.88
N ASN A 711 26.10 38.91 -35.56
CA ASN A 711 26.69 39.83 -36.53
C ASN A 711 28.20 39.62 -36.74
N ILE A 712 28.73 38.42 -36.43
CA ILE A 712 30.14 38.12 -36.60
C ILE A 712 30.54 38.16 -38.09
N LYS A 713 31.58 38.95 -38.38
CA LYS A 713 32.11 39.13 -39.74
C LYS A 713 33.21 38.12 -40.05
N ALA A 714 33.29 37.68 -41.30
CA ALA A 714 34.39 36.86 -41.79
C ALA A 714 35.67 37.70 -41.91
N GLU A 715 36.81 37.20 -41.43
CA GLU A 715 38.09 37.94 -41.54
C GLU A 715 38.85 37.60 -42.83
N GLY A 716 38.42 36.58 -43.56
CA GLY A 716 39.05 36.14 -44.80
C GLY A 716 38.43 34.86 -45.33
N ARG A 717 39.09 34.25 -46.33
CA ARG A 717 38.75 32.92 -46.83
C ARG A 717 39.84 31.91 -46.49
N TYR A 718 39.45 30.69 -46.14
CA TYR A 718 40.34 29.53 -46.00
C TYR A 718 39.85 28.42 -46.93
N LYS A 719 40.67 28.06 -47.93
CA LYS A 719 40.29 27.13 -49.01
C LYS A 719 38.94 27.51 -49.63
N ASP A 720 38.84 28.78 -50.05
CA ASP A 720 37.68 29.39 -50.69
C ASP A 720 36.39 29.55 -49.85
N VAL A 721 36.40 29.09 -48.60
CA VAL A 721 35.28 29.23 -47.65
C VAL A 721 35.53 30.41 -46.71
N LEU A 722 34.50 31.23 -46.43
CA LEU A 722 34.59 32.32 -45.45
C LEU A 722 35.00 31.79 -44.09
N ALA A 723 35.93 32.47 -43.42
CA ALA A 723 36.55 32.03 -42.19
C ALA A 723 36.70 33.17 -41.19
N VAL A 724 36.55 32.85 -39.91
CA VAL A 724 36.84 33.72 -38.76
C VAL A 724 37.72 32.97 -37.76
N ALA A 725 38.72 33.64 -37.19
CA ALA A 725 39.57 33.05 -36.18
C ALA A 725 38.78 32.75 -34.89
N THR A 726 39.09 31.61 -34.27
CA THR A 726 38.50 31.25 -32.95
C THR A 726 38.80 32.34 -31.92
N GLU A 727 39.98 32.95 -31.97
CA GLU A 727 40.36 34.03 -31.05
C GLU A 727 39.46 35.27 -31.17
N THR A 728 38.96 35.56 -32.37
CA THR A 728 38.06 36.67 -32.65
C THR A 728 36.67 36.42 -32.09
N VAL A 729 36.16 35.20 -32.26
CA VAL A 729 34.89 34.74 -31.64
C VAL A 729 34.91 34.99 -30.13
N TYR A 730 35.91 34.46 -29.44
CA TYR A 730 36.02 34.65 -27.98
C TYR A 730 36.40 36.09 -27.59
N GLY A 731 37.04 36.84 -28.48
CA GLY A 731 37.34 38.25 -28.29
C GLY A 731 36.08 39.11 -28.24
N LEU A 732 35.14 38.87 -29.15
CA LEU A 732 33.83 39.54 -29.17
C LEU A 732 33.02 39.26 -27.90
N LEU A 733 33.10 38.03 -27.39
CA LEU A 733 32.45 37.64 -26.13
C LEU A 733 33.15 38.16 -24.86
N GLY A 734 34.32 38.79 -25.00
CA GLY A 734 35.13 39.23 -23.85
C GLY A 734 35.68 38.08 -22.99
N ILE A 735 35.83 36.88 -23.56
CA ILE A 735 36.24 35.67 -22.81
C ILE A 735 37.76 35.46 -22.89
N PRO A 736 38.49 35.56 -21.76
CA PRO A 736 39.94 35.35 -21.73
C PRO A 736 40.31 33.88 -21.94
N ASN A 737 41.51 33.63 -22.49
CA ASN A 737 42.00 32.29 -22.86
C ASN A 737 41.88 31.23 -21.76
N GLU A 738 42.10 31.61 -20.51
CA GLU A 738 42.05 30.74 -19.34
C GLU A 738 40.66 30.13 -19.10
N ARG A 739 39.60 30.82 -19.54
CA ARG A 739 38.20 30.39 -19.39
C ARG A 739 37.66 29.65 -20.61
N ARG A 740 38.42 29.54 -21.71
CA ARG A 740 38.00 28.89 -22.98
C ARG A 740 38.10 27.36 -22.90
N ARG A 741 37.48 26.74 -21.90
CA ARG A 741 37.54 25.29 -21.64
C ARG A 741 36.19 24.78 -21.13
N GLY A 742 35.99 23.47 -21.24
CA GLY A 742 34.79 22.80 -20.71
C GLY A 742 33.49 23.32 -21.34
N LYS A 743 32.48 23.57 -20.51
CA LYS A 743 31.15 24.05 -20.90
C LYS A 743 31.19 25.24 -21.85
N LEU A 744 31.86 26.33 -21.44
CA LEU A 744 31.84 27.60 -22.17
C LEU A 744 32.32 27.42 -23.62
N ALA A 745 33.32 26.56 -23.83
CA ALA A 745 33.81 26.29 -25.17
C ALA A 745 32.80 25.51 -26.02
N THR A 746 32.03 24.62 -25.40
CA THR A 746 30.97 23.85 -26.04
C THR A 746 29.79 24.74 -26.40
N ASP A 747 29.36 25.62 -25.48
CA ASP A 747 28.26 26.56 -25.69
C ASP A 747 28.58 27.55 -26.81
N VAL A 748 29.81 28.09 -26.85
CA VAL A 748 30.27 28.96 -27.95
C VAL A 748 30.32 28.21 -29.28
N GLN A 749 30.83 26.98 -29.31
CA GLN A 749 30.85 26.17 -30.52
C GLN A 749 29.42 25.89 -31.04
N GLN A 750 28.48 25.67 -30.12
CA GLN A 750 27.08 25.41 -30.45
C GLN A 750 26.38 26.68 -30.96
N ALA A 751 26.63 27.84 -30.35
CA ALA A 751 26.15 29.13 -30.85
C ALA A 751 26.69 29.43 -32.26
N MET A 752 27.99 29.20 -32.48
CA MET A 752 28.60 29.35 -33.82
C MET A 752 27.94 28.42 -34.86
N ARG A 753 27.67 27.16 -34.51
CA ARG A 753 26.95 26.23 -35.40
C ARG A 753 25.55 26.70 -35.75
N VAL A 754 24.80 27.23 -34.77
CA VAL A 754 23.47 27.81 -35.02
C VAL A 754 23.55 28.96 -36.02
N LEU A 755 24.62 29.76 -35.95
CA LEU A 755 24.90 30.84 -36.89
C LEU A 755 25.52 30.38 -38.22
N GLY A 756 25.57 29.07 -38.48
CA GLY A 756 26.08 28.51 -39.74
C GLY A 756 27.61 28.40 -39.82
N TRP A 757 28.31 28.44 -38.68
CA TRP A 757 29.77 28.34 -38.62
C TRP A 757 30.26 27.01 -38.03
N GLU A 758 31.20 26.35 -38.70
CA GLU A 758 31.77 25.07 -38.28
C GLU A 758 33.27 25.18 -37.95
N PRO A 759 33.74 24.63 -36.82
CA PRO A 759 35.15 24.73 -36.47
C PRO A 759 36.02 23.78 -37.30
N THR A 760 37.26 24.20 -37.57
CA THR A 760 38.24 23.32 -38.19
C THR A 760 38.64 22.17 -37.24
N PRO A 761 38.79 20.93 -37.74
CA PRO A 761 39.14 19.78 -36.89
C PRO A 761 40.56 19.90 -36.30
N ASN A 762 41.45 20.61 -37.00
CA ASN A 762 42.84 20.81 -36.62
C ASN A 762 43.20 22.30 -36.63
N VAL A 763 44.32 22.63 -35.96
CA VAL A 763 44.97 23.94 -36.09
C VAL A 763 45.53 24.06 -37.50
N VAL A 764 45.25 25.19 -38.17
CA VAL A 764 45.69 25.46 -39.54
C VAL A 764 46.58 26.69 -39.59
N HIS A 765 47.39 26.81 -40.64
CA HIS A 765 48.16 28.03 -40.91
C HIS A 765 47.30 28.98 -41.74
N TRP A 766 46.97 30.15 -41.20
CA TRP A 766 46.10 31.13 -41.85
C TRP A 766 46.47 32.55 -41.42
N LEU A 767 46.58 33.45 -42.40
CA LEU A 767 47.04 34.84 -42.23
C LEU A 767 48.34 34.91 -41.40
N GLY A 768 49.37 34.14 -41.82
CA GLY A 768 50.70 34.16 -41.21
C GLY A 768 50.83 33.54 -39.81
N LYS A 769 49.78 32.94 -39.24
CA LYS A 769 49.82 32.32 -37.89
C LYS A 769 49.13 30.96 -37.86
N LYS A 770 49.55 30.09 -36.92
CA LYS A 770 48.84 28.83 -36.59
C LYS A 770 47.67 29.14 -35.67
N ARG A 771 46.44 28.80 -36.08
CA ARG A 771 45.22 29.04 -35.28
C ARG A 771 44.08 28.09 -35.66
N ARG A 772 43.03 28.05 -34.84
CA ARG A 772 41.77 27.36 -35.18
C ARG A 772 40.80 28.35 -35.81
N LEU A 773 40.02 27.90 -36.78
CA LEU A 773 39.06 28.74 -37.49
C LEU A 773 37.65 28.18 -37.31
N TYR A 774 36.66 29.06 -37.47
CA TYR A 774 35.31 28.69 -37.83
C TYR A 774 35.09 29.01 -39.31
N LEU A 775 34.52 28.07 -40.05
CA LEU A 775 34.24 28.15 -41.48
C LEU A 775 32.75 28.30 -41.68
N TRP A 776 32.33 29.26 -42.50
CA TRP A 776 30.91 29.44 -42.79
C TRP A 776 30.42 28.35 -43.75
N ARG A 777 29.39 27.62 -43.33
CA ARG A 777 28.74 26.51 -44.04
C ARG A 777 27.21 26.61 -44.04
N GLY A 778 26.66 27.72 -43.52
CA GLY A 778 25.22 27.93 -43.44
C GLY A 778 24.57 28.16 -44.81
N GLU A 779 23.26 27.97 -44.88
CA GLU A 779 22.46 28.20 -46.10
C GLU A 779 21.90 29.63 -46.20
N GLY A 780 22.21 30.50 -45.22
CA GLY A 780 21.74 31.89 -45.15
C GLY A 780 22.56 32.88 -46.00
N PRO A 781 22.34 34.20 -45.82
CA PRO A 781 23.21 35.21 -46.45
C PRO A 781 24.66 35.06 -45.98
N GLU A 782 25.60 35.15 -46.92
CA GLU A 782 27.04 35.11 -46.61
C GLU A 782 27.39 36.21 -45.60
N PRO A 783 28.12 35.89 -44.51
CA PRO A 783 28.59 36.87 -43.55
C PRO A 783 29.45 37.93 -44.24
N GLU A 784 29.28 39.19 -43.83
CA GLU A 784 30.11 40.27 -44.35
C GLU A 784 31.60 39.98 -44.11
N LEU A 785 32.41 40.20 -45.15
CA LEU A 785 33.85 40.19 -45.00
C LEU A 785 34.27 41.50 -44.33
N VAL A 786 35.11 41.44 -43.29
CA VAL A 786 35.73 42.64 -42.71
C VAL A 786 36.46 43.37 -43.84
N ALA A 787 36.13 44.64 -44.04
CA ALA A 787 36.80 45.48 -45.02
C ALA A 787 38.31 45.46 -44.72
N PRO A 788 39.19 45.35 -45.73
CA PRO A 788 40.61 45.39 -45.47
C PRO A 788 40.96 46.75 -44.86
N ASP A 789 41.17 46.78 -43.55
CA ASP A 789 41.78 47.93 -42.91
C ASP A 789 43.14 48.12 -43.56
N THR A 790 43.29 49.30 -44.16
CA THR A 790 44.51 49.93 -44.68
C THR A 790 45.58 50.07 -43.59
N GLN A 791 46.08 48.96 -43.05
CA GLN A 791 47.20 48.90 -42.12
C GLN A 791 48.08 47.65 -42.33
N PHE A 792 48.41 47.33 -43.58
CA PHE A 792 49.66 46.63 -43.91
C PHE A 792 50.14 47.09 -45.29
N ALA A 793 50.57 48.34 -45.37
CA ALA A 793 51.32 48.89 -46.51
C ALA A 793 52.49 49.71 -45.98
N SER A 794 53.60 49.01 -45.70
CA SER A 794 55.02 49.41 -45.75
C SER A 794 55.82 48.66 -44.69
#